data_AF-A0AAD2FK33-F1
#
_entry.id   AF-A0AAD2FK33-F1
#
_cell.length_a   1.000
_cell.length_b   1.000
_cell.length_c   1.000
_cell.angle_alpha   90.00
_cell.angle_beta   90.00
_cell.angle_gamma   90.00
#
_symmetry.space_group_name_H-M   'P 1'
#
loop_
_entity.id
_entity.type
_entity.pdbx_description
1 polymer ?
#
loop_
_entity_poly.entity_id
_entity_poly.type
_entity_poly.pdbx_seq_one_letter_code
_entity_poly.pdbx_strand_id
1 'polypeptide(L)'
;MGVSQQDRALKRFLFGIYSQIDCYFERLVRSGTNAEENLPDLGTYMETCYHGGSLPESNLFVVAKVGHGGTGDKFESLLKREKERAQKKSLGKSVKNPDMNEEHRYTGRTTTELIKRTGEQPPKHANGKELCLIWHTKGECKENCEHDAAPDIDKLPHPAAPMLHRVMKNGAPVVVHSEPWSQSQLDMRVARGCHSSANEFKEFLMEEFLDFGRKGFWILLPYDAIKDEKGLCLSPIEGAMQFGMAPLRICEALMKANPDYGPVYMYKNGMSDGFYCIQLSTTGALKLGVILPRFEGLPQLVALPLVLPMGWTESPPWFCAFTETVADLTNVDLQQNKRVPPHPLGRAAAITDFEVRDTQVVRPIPKSHQPLTYQRPLKKMEVFVDDFVGMGQDHPSNPLTNQRAVLSHNIDKVFRPNRPTDNQWRKEPQSQSKMAKGDASWHTVKEALGWNWGATTKTLQLKEKQVSKALSLLGEVLDCKRVSLKQWQQVVRLTPEVREQLEIFQDFLHGHAKRPTTLEELVPGVDLHVGSCDAAKLGRGGVWFTDGAEAIVWREPYQEAVKKEVISDHNLTGKLTNSDLELEGTVLHHFVLGKTAQVEGRTTYTGYQLLATVQDAERRELLDDIRAVELGIERGVCPSRVAKAHSVWTTWVAFCDSLTLDPGLSAVDDPLLIILLFGTQWRHGKIAPSKRQVRGRTAEDAMRQVGQAFSSLGLLDPRMNRYAPGTMDFCWTRLLKSWKKEDPAAQRVRPLPKSLLRQASKLASKPTSTHAAKAMNRLMWLGFFFLLRPGKFLSKAGTQFPFKVKQVFFRINDAEFHGDVIPLCLLDTSLVTFAGLIFDKQKNAVPDKKIGLGMSFNGDNPTATLIAIVRHLRQSQQTTGDTPLFTYYSEFGVPCNVTDQMMTKYLRAVALSVEVD
;
A
#
# COMPACT_ATOMS: atom_id res chain seq x y z
N MET A 1 49.11 27.15 3.85
CA MET A 1 48.19 27.00 5.01
C MET A 1 47.71 25.55 5.06
N GLY A 2 47.40 25.02 6.24
CA GLY A 2 47.28 23.57 6.43
C GLY A 2 45.97 22.97 5.90
N VAL A 3 46.05 22.12 4.87
CA VAL A 3 44.97 21.19 4.50
C VAL A 3 44.73 20.24 5.67
N SER A 4 43.47 20.15 6.11
CA SER A 4 43.09 19.41 7.32
C SER A 4 43.45 17.92 7.23
N GLN A 5 43.56 17.26 8.39
CA GLN A 5 43.86 15.83 8.43
C GLN A 5 42.68 15.01 7.87
N GLN A 6 41.45 15.51 8.01
CA GLN A 6 40.24 14.99 7.35
C GLN A 6 40.30 15.13 5.83
N ASP A 7 40.73 16.26 5.24
CA ASP A 7 40.85 16.41 3.78
C ASP A 7 41.89 15.45 3.18
N ARG A 8 43.01 15.22 3.88
CA ARG A 8 44.00 14.23 3.46
C ARG A 8 43.50 12.79 3.62
N ALA A 9 42.68 12.51 4.63
CA ALA A 9 42.01 11.22 4.78
C ALA A 9 40.92 11.02 3.72
N LEU A 10 40.13 12.05 3.40
CA LEU A 10 39.07 12.03 2.39
C LEU A 10 39.65 11.91 0.98
N LYS A 11 40.71 12.67 0.64
CA LYS A 11 41.44 12.48 -0.61
C LYS A 11 42.07 11.09 -0.70
N ARG A 12 42.69 10.57 0.37
CA ARG A 12 43.22 9.19 0.41
C ARG A 12 42.15 8.10 0.45
N PHE A 13 40.92 8.41 0.84
CA PHE A 13 39.80 7.47 0.89
C PHE A 13 39.01 7.47 -0.42
N LEU A 14 38.86 8.62 -1.06
CA LEU A 14 38.55 8.68 -2.48
C LEU A 14 39.62 7.90 -3.24
N PHE A 15 40.91 8.20 -3.06
CA PHE A 15 42.01 7.38 -3.59
C PHE A 15 41.98 5.91 -3.13
N GLY A 16 41.32 5.58 -2.01
CA GLY A 16 41.26 4.23 -1.44
C GLY A 16 40.12 3.38 -1.99
N ILE A 17 38.99 4.02 -2.30
CA ILE A 17 37.92 3.44 -3.13
C ILE A 17 38.40 3.36 -4.59
N TYR A 18 39.09 4.40 -5.08
CA TYR A 18 39.84 4.36 -6.34
C TYR A 18 40.99 3.34 -6.29
N SER A 19 41.52 2.92 -5.12
CA SER A 19 42.59 1.90 -5.05
C SER A 19 42.09 0.46 -5.00
N GLN A 20 40.79 0.24 -4.81
CA GLN A 20 40.15 -1.00 -5.26
C GLN A 20 39.71 -0.90 -6.74
N ILE A 21 40.06 0.21 -7.40
CA ILE A 21 39.98 0.47 -8.85
C ILE A 21 41.42 0.76 -9.40
N ASP A 22 42.48 0.54 -8.61
CA ASP A 22 43.90 0.75 -9.02
C ASP A 22 44.41 -0.38 -9.94
N CYS A 23 43.58 -0.84 -10.87
CA CYS A 23 44.03 -1.47 -12.10
C CYS A 23 43.98 -0.50 -13.30
N TYR A 24 43.38 0.70 -13.16
CA TYR A 24 43.20 1.61 -14.30
C TYR A 24 44.40 2.50 -14.62
N PHE A 25 45.15 3.02 -13.63
CA PHE A 25 46.15 4.07 -13.89
C PHE A 25 47.64 3.67 -13.75
N GLU A 26 48.02 2.62 -13.02
CA GLU A 26 49.45 2.25 -12.89
C GLU A 26 50.09 1.71 -14.20
N ARG A 27 49.31 1.19 -15.15
CA ARG A 27 49.85 0.75 -16.44
C ARG A 27 50.10 1.87 -17.45
N LEU A 28 49.54 3.06 -17.23
CA LEU A 28 49.82 4.21 -18.11
C LEU A 28 51.19 4.85 -17.85
N VAL A 29 51.87 4.49 -16.74
CA VAL A 29 53.09 5.16 -16.26
C VAL A 29 54.34 4.24 -16.25
N ARG A 30 54.20 2.92 -16.54
CA ARG A 30 55.31 1.95 -16.35
C ARG A 30 55.65 0.99 -17.50
N SER A 31 55.12 1.16 -18.71
CA SER A 31 55.68 0.51 -19.91
C SER A 31 56.10 1.56 -20.93
N GLY A 32 57.27 2.16 -20.70
CA GLY A 32 57.88 3.10 -21.62
C GLY A 32 58.40 2.40 -22.88
N THR A 33 57.78 2.70 -24.02
CA THR A 33 58.39 2.63 -25.35
C THR A 33 57.91 3.84 -26.15
N ASN A 34 58.84 4.67 -26.59
CA ASN A 34 58.58 6.04 -27.03
C ASN A 34 57.79 6.10 -28.35
N ALA A 35 56.80 7.00 -28.38
CA ALA A 35 56.38 7.70 -29.59
C ALA A 35 56.22 9.18 -29.19
N GLU A 36 57.05 10.04 -29.76
CA GLU A 36 57.28 11.41 -29.30
C GLU A 36 56.25 12.42 -29.83
N GLU A 37 56.22 13.60 -29.20
CA GLU A 37 55.83 14.89 -29.78
C GLU A 37 54.42 15.05 -30.38
N ASN A 38 53.44 15.43 -29.54
CA ASN A 38 52.75 16.74 -29.57
C ASN A 38 51.35 16.71 -28.92
N LEU A 39 51.28 16.77 -27.58
CA LEU A 39 50.09 17.23 -26.84
C LEU A 39 50.53 18.11 -25.67
N PRO A 40 50.05 19.36 -25.55
CA PRO A 40 50.56 20.32 -24.57
C PRO A 40 50.00 20.10 -23.15
N ASP A 41 50.77 20.57 -22.17
CA ASP A 41 50.45 20.50 -20.74
C ASP A 41 49.15 21.25 -20.38
N LEU A 42 48.34 20.61 -19.52
CA LEU A 42 47.10 21.14 -18.99
C LEU A 42 47.33 22.39 -18.11
N GLY A 43 48.55 22.57 -17.57
CA GLY A 43 48.96 23.81 -16.90
C GLY A 43 48.88 25.05 -17.79
N THR A 44 49.44 24.99 -19.01
CA THR A 44 49.45 26.12 -19.96
C THR A 44 48.05 26.45 -20.50
N TYR A 45 47.17 25.45 -20.62
CA TYR A 45 45.78 25.64 -21.01
C TYR A 45 45.00 26.52 -20.01
N MET A 46 45.32 26.43 -18.72
CA MET A 46 44.66 27.22 -17.68
C MET A 46 45.14 28.68 -17.61
N GLU A 47 46.42 28.96 -17.87
CA GLU A 47 46.93 30.35 -17.91
C GLU A 47 46.41 31.14 -19.11
N THR A 48 46.31 30.51 -20.29
CA THR A 48 45.88 31.20 -21.52
C THR A 48 44.42 31.67 -21.45
N CYS A 49 43.55 30.90 -20.79
CA CYS A 49 42.16 31.30 -20.54
C CYS A 49 42.02 32.48 -19.55
N TYR A 50 43.06 32.82 -18.78
CA TYR A 50 43.02 33.89 -17.78
C TYR A 50 43.31 35.29 -18.35
N HIS A 51 43.83 35.39 -19.58
CA HIS A 51 44.28 36.66 -20.19
C HIS A 51 43.57 37.06 -21.50
N GLY A 52 42.48 36.37 -21.88
CA GLY A 52 41.51 36.90 -22.87
C GLY A 52 42.02 37.02 -24.31
N GLY A 53 42.21 35.90 -25.00
CA GLY A 53 42.49 35.83 -26.45
C GLY A 53 41.40 35.06 -27.21
N SER A 54 41.10 35.48 -28.44
CA SER A 54 40.03 34.92 -29.28
C SER A 54 40.43 33.63 -30.02
N LEU A 55 39.47 32.71 -30.18
CA LEU A 55 39.59 31.51 -31.01
C LEU A 55 39.59 31.86 -32.51
N PRO A 56 40.54 31.34 -33.32
CA PRO A 56 40.47 31.38 -34.78
C PRO A 56 39.83 30.12 -35.39
N GLU A 57 39.52 30.21 -36.68
CA GLU A 57 38.51 29.39 -37.37
C GLU A 57 39.01 28.07 -38.01
N SER A 58 38.07 27.44 -38.72
CA SER A 58 38.07 26.09 -39.29
C SER A 58 38.87 25.88 -40.59
N ASN A 59 39.02 24.59 -40.93
CA ASN A 59 39.28 23.97 -42.24
C ASN A 59 40.74 23.69 -42.63
N LEU A 60 40.99 22.42 -42.99
CA LEU A 60 41.67 22.04 -44.23
C LEU A 60 41.30 20.60 -44.65
N PHE A 61 40.90 20.45 -45.92
CA PHE A 61 40.47 19.20 -46.60
C PHE A 61 41.69 18.50 -47.27
N VAL A 62 41.58 17.38 -48.00
CA VAL A 62 41.40 17.30 -49.48
C VAL A 62 41.70 15.84 -49.92
N VAL A 63 41.12 15.16 -50.94
CA VAL A 63 39.84 15.17 -51.71
C VAL A 63 39.82 13.86 -52.55
N ALA A 64 38.66 13.29 -52.88
CA ALA A 64 38.50 12.51 -54.12
C ALA A 64 37.17 12.85 -54.84
N LYS A 65 37.28 13.23 -56.12
CA LYS A 65 36.23 13.61 -57.10
C LYS A 65 35.59 12.36 -57.76
N VAL A 66 34.49 12.33 -58.53
CA VAL A 66 33.43 13.27 -58.98
C VAL A 66 32.25 12.41 -59.50
N GLY A 67 31.01 12.92 -59.54
CA GLY A 67 29.92 12.30 -60.32
C GLY A 67 28.56 12.98 -60.15
N HIS A 68 27.97 13.51 -61.22
CA HIS A 68 26.71 14.27 -61.21
C HIS A 68 25.44 13.39 -61.15
N GLY A 69 24.35 13.98 -60.65
CA GLY A 69 23.05 13.89 -61.32
C GLY A 69 21.88 13.30 -60.53
N GLY A 70 20.80 14.09 -60.46
CA GLY A 70 19.47 13.58 -60.80
C GLY A 70 18.59 13.01 -59.69
N THR A 71 17.49 13.75 -59.44
CA THR A 71 16.11 13.23 -59.26
C THR A 71 15.76 12.35 -58.06
N GLY A 72 14.61 12.65 -57.44
CA GLY A 72 14.01 11.83 -56.39
C GLY A 72 13.40 10.54 -56.94
N ASP A 73 13.41 9.50 -56.10
CA ASP A 73 12.55 8.29 -56.19
C ASP A 73 12.80 7.32 -55.01
N LYS A 74 13.90 7.47 -54.27
CA LYS A 74 14.25 6.55 -53.17
C LYS A 74 13.43 6.67 -51.89
N PHE A 75 12.67 7.75 -51.68
CA PHE A 75 11.92 7.96 -50.42
C PHE A 75 10.60 7.15 -50.35
N GLU A 76 9.89 6.95 -51.47
CA GLU A 76 8.65 6.16 -51.48
C GLU A 76 8.90 4.65 -51.31
N SER A 77 10.01 4.12 -51.84
CA SER A 77 10.35 2.69 -51.73
C SER A 77 10.58 2.22 -50.28
N LEU A 78 11.09 3.11 -49.42
CA LEU A 78 11.30 2.84 -47.99
C LEU A 78 9.97 2.86 -47.21
N LEU A 79 9.12 3.86 -47.48
CA LEU A 79 7.78 3.97 -46.89
C LEU A 79 6.85 2.81 -47.28
N LYS A 80 7.00 2.26 -48.49
CA LYS A 80 6.24 1.08 -48.94
C LYS A 80 6.69 -0.19 -48.20
N ARG A 81 8.01 -0.40 -48.04
CA ARG A 81 8.57 -1.53 -47.27
C ARG A 81 8.23 -1.50 -45.77
N GLU A 82 8.15 -0.33 -45.16
CA GLU A 82 7.70 -0.15 -43.77
C GLU A 82 6.20 -0.52 -43.60
N LYS A 83 5.33 -0.05 -44.51
CA LYS A 83 3.88 -0.37 -44.47
C LYS A 83 3.61 -1.86 -44.67
N GLU A 84 4.32 -2.52 -45.59
CA GLU A 84 4.21 -3.98 -45.81
C GLU A 84 4.71 -4.80 -44.60
N ARG A 85 5.74 -4.32 -43.87
CA ARG A 85 6.17 -4.92 -42.60
C ARG A 85 5.15 -4.75 -41.47
N ALA A 86 4.43 -3.62 -41.42
CA ALA A 86 3.40 -3.38 -40.43
C ALA A 86 2.17 -4.28 -40.62
N GLN A 87 1.74 -4.51 -41.87
CA GLN A 87 0.55 -5.33 -42.16
C GLN A 87 0.71 -6.83 -41.86
N LYS A 88 1.92 -7.40 -41.94
CA LYS A 88 2.16 -8.83 -41.66
C LYS A 88 2.18 -9.22 -40.17
N LYS A 89 2.05 -8.28 -39.22
CA LYS A 89 2.11 -8.54 -37.76
C LYS A 89 0.76 -8.58 -37.04
N SER A 90 -0.37 -8.46 -37.74
CA SER A 90 -1.70 -8.31 -37.13
C SER A 90 -2.53 -9.61 -37.00
N LEU A 91 -2.08 -10.74 -37.55
CA LEU A 91 -2.83 -12.00 -37.54
C LEU A 91 -2.24 -13.04 -36.57
N GLY A 92 -2.87 -13.12 -35.40
CA GLY A 92 -2.93 -14.33 -34.57
C GLY A 92 -1.67 -14.75 -33.81
N LYS A 93 -1.53 -14.31 -32.55
CA LYS A 93 -1.09 -15.19 -31.45
C LYS A 93 -1.48 -14.66 -30.06
N SER A 94 -1.83 -15.61 -29.21
CA SER A 94 -2.34 -15.48 -27.84
C SER A 94 -1.54 -14.51 -26.94
N VAL A 95 -2.25 -13.66 -26.20
CA VAL A 95 -1.68 -12.89 -25.08
C VAL A 95 -1.42 -13.85 -23.91
N LYS A 96 -0.21 -14.38 -23.84
CA LYS A 96 0.31 -15.00 -22.61
C LYS A 96 0.64 -13.90 -21.59
N ASN A 97 0.33 -14.18 -20.33
CA ASN A 97 0.66 -13.33 -19.18
C ASN A 97 2.19 -13.31 -18.97
N PRO A 98 2.92 -12.18 -19.08
CA PRO A 98 4.39 -12.18 -19.06
C PRO A 98 4.99 -12.57 -17.70
N ASP A 99 4.50 -11.97 -16.61
CA ASP A 99 5.21 -11.88 -15.30
C ASP A 99 5.29 -13.17 -14.47
N MET A 100 5.06 -14.34 -15.07
CA MET A 100 5.10 -15.63 -14.36
C MET A 100 5.91 -16.71 -15.07
N ASN A 101 6.50 -16.43 -16.25
CA ASN A 101 7.18 -17.46 -17.04
C ASN A 101 8.37 -16.92 -17.87
N GLU A 102 9.03 -15.87 -17.41
CA GLU A 102 10.37 -15.55 -17.89
C GLU A 102 11.42 -16.19 -16.98
N GLU A 103 12.03 -17.26 -17.50
CA GLU A 103 13.49 -17.41 -17.39
C GLU A 103 14.13 -16.13 -17.95
N HIS A 104 14.21 -15.09 -17.13
CA HIS A 104 14.83 -13.84 -17.53
C HIS A 104 16.32 -14.08 -17.72
N ARG A 105 16.70 -14.43 -18.96
CA ARG A 105 18.06 -14.33 -19.50
C ARG A 105 18.46 -12.85 -19.66
N TYR A 106 18.21 -12.02 -18.65
CA TYR A 106 18.90 -10.74 -18.52
C TYR A 106 20.38 -11.06 -18.28
N THR A 107 21.14 -11.02 -19.38
CA THR A 107 22.60 -11.01 -19.33
C THR A 107 23.05 -9.94 -18.35
N GLY A 108 23.98 -10.28 -17.44
CA GLY A 108 24.68 -9.33 -16.57
C GLY A 108 25.60 -8.42 -17.37
N ARG A 109 25.03 -7.71 -18.34
CA ARG A 109 25.74 -6.91 -19.34
C ARG A 109 26.02 -5.52 -18.82
N THR A 110 25.13 -4.88 -18.07
CA THR A 110 25.31 -3.49 -17.60
C THR A 110 26.64 -3.28 -16.85
N THR A 111 26.93 -4.03 -15.78
CA THR A 111 28.22 -3.89 -15.08
C THR A 111 29.42 -4.40 -15.89
N THR A 112 29.26 -5.37 -16.81
CA THR A 112 30.38 -5.88 -17.63
C THR A 112 30.68 -4.95 -18.80
N GLU A 113 29.66 -4.28 -19.32
CA GLU A 113 29.79 -3.28 -20.37
C GLU A 113 30.26 -1.95 -19.76
N LEU A 114 30.00 -1.64 -18.49
CA LEU A 114 30.73 -0.59 -17.77
C LEU A 114 32.24 -0.92 -17.70
N ILE A 115 32.62 -2.07 -17.13
CA ILE A 115 34.03 -2.47 -16.96
C ILE A 115 34.75 -2.67 -18.32
N LYS A 116 34.05 -3.18 -19.34
CA LYS A 116 34.61 -3.30 -20.71
C LYS A 116 34.65 -1.97 -21.47
N ARG A 117 33.86 -0.96 -21.10
CA ARG A 117 33.95 0.39 -21.66
C ARG A 117 35.10 1.19 -21.04
N THR A 118 35.53 0.88 -19.80
CA THR A 118 36.76 1.43 -19.23
C THR A 118 38.01 0.64 -19.63
N GLY A 119 37.91 -0.68 -19.79
CA GLY A 119 38.99 -1.54 -20.31
C GLY A 119 39.83 -2.23 -19.22
N GLU A 120 39.30 -2.35 -18.01
CA GLU A 120 40.00 -2.89 -16.84
C GLU A 120 39.80 -4.40 -16.63
N GLN A 121 40.66 -5.02 -15.82
CA GLN A 121 40.37 -6.31 -15.19
C GLN A 121 39.83 -6.08 -13.77
N PRO A 122 38.82 -6.86 -13.32
CA PRO A 122 38.27 -6.71 -11.99
C PRO A 122 39.30 -7.05 -10.89
N PRO A 123 39.15 -6.51 -9.67
CA PRO A 123 40.01 -6.84 -8.53
C PRO A 123 39.98 -8.33 -8.20
N LYS A 124 40.84 -8.82 -7.30
CA LYS A 124 40.91 -10.25 -6.93
C LYS A 124 40.94 -10.47 -5.42
N HIS A 125 40.24 -11.52 -4.96
CA HIS A 125 40.37 -12.09 -3.62
C HIS A 125 41.82 -12.55 -3.35
N ALA A 126 42.17 -12.71 -2.07
CA ALA A 126 43.50 -13.19 -1.65
C ALA A 126 43.89 -14.59 -2.20
N ASN A 127 42.94 -15.35 -2.74
CA ASN A 127 43.17 -16.64 -3.42
C ASN A 127 43.32 -16.52 -4.95
N GLY A 128 43.43 -15.31 -5.50
CA GLY A 128 43.62 -15.04 -6.93
C GLY A 128 42.35 -15.11 -7.81
N LYS A 129 41.17 -15.43 -7.25
CA LYS A 129 39.87 -15.35 -7.96
C LYS A 129 39.36 -13.90 -7.99
N GLU A 130 38.60 -13.52 -9.02
CA GLU A 130 38.04 -12.16 -9.15
C GLU A 130 37.08 -11.80 -7.99
N LEU A 131 37.20 -10.56 -7.48
CA LEU A 131 36.46 -9.99 -6.36
C LEU A 131 35.03 -9.68 -6.82
N CYS A 132 34.06 -10.42 -6.28
CA CYS A 132 32.67 -10.35 -6.74
C CYS A 132 31.93 -9.13 -6.14
N LEU A 133 32.35 -7.92 -6.49
CA LEU A 133 31.93 -6.69 -5.79
C LEU A 133 30.42 -6.36 -5.93
N ILE A 134 29.75 -6.68 -7.06
CA ILE A 134 28.30 -6.38 -7.26
C ILE A 134 27.55 -7.43 -8.13
N TRP A 135 27.96 -8.71 -8.19
CA TRP A 135 27.28 -9.72 -9.05
C TRP A 135 26.77 -10.98 -8.35
N HIS A 136 25.50 -10.92 -7.97
CA HIS A 136 24.66 -12.09 -7.70
C HIS A 136 23.41 -12.09 -8.58
N THR A 137 23.56 -11.98 -9.91
CA THR A 137 22.43 -12.06 -10.86
C THR A 137 22.62 -13.05 -12.02
N LYS A 138 23.77 -13.71 -12.12
CA LYS A 138 23.96 -14.94 -12.93
C LYS A 138 24.89 -15.93 -12.21
N GLY A 139 24.54 -17.21 -12.28
CA GLY A 139 25.18 -18.29 -11.51
C GLY A 139 26.53 -18.75 -12.06
N GLU A 140 27.49 -17.85 -12.22
CA GLU A 140 28.87 -18.15 -12.64
C GLU A 140 29.92 -17.78 -11.56
N CYS A 141 29.49 -17.46 -10.33
CA CYS A 141 30.41 -17.22 -9.22
C CYS A 141 30.98 -18.55 -8.68
N LYS A 142 32.32 -18.68 -8.64
CA LYS A 142 33.06 -19.94 -8.41
C LYS A 142 33.14 -20.37 -6.93
N GLU A 143 32.14 -21.11 -6.45
CA GLU A 143 32.12 -21.99 -5.26
C GLU A 143 32.47 -21.39 -3.87
N ASN A 144 33.16 -20.25 -3.79
CA ASN A 144 33.78 -19.72 -2.55
C ASN A 144 33.38 -18.25 -2.27
N CYS A 145 32.22 -17.80 -2.75
CA CYS A 145 31.71 -16.45 -2.46
C CYS A 145 30.81 -16.50 -1.23
N GLU A 146 31.18 -15.78 -0.16
CA GLU A 146 30.53 -15.91 1.15
C GLU A 146 29.35 -14.93 1.28
N HIS A 147 28.14 -15.47 1.45
CA HIS A 147 26.94 -14.69 1.80
C HIS A 147 26.82 -14.53 3.32
N ASP A 148 26.10 -13.51 3.81
CA ASP A 148 25.78 -13.38 5.24
C ASP A 148 24.65 -14.29 5.70
N ALA A 149 23.81 -14.76 4.77
CA ALA A 149 22.93 -15.90 5.01
C ALA A 149 23.73 -17.20 5.15
N ALA A 150 23.25 -18.12 5.97
CA ALA A 150 23.91 -19.42 6.18
C ALA A 150 23.92 -20.27 4.88
N PRO A 151 24.99 -21.06 4.63
CA PRO A 151 25.13 -21.79 3.36
C PRO A 151 24.05 -22.87 3.15
N ASP A 152 23.56 -23.50 4.22
CA ASP A 152 22.55 -24.55 4.21
C ASP A 152 21.10 -24.04 4.35
N ILE A 153 20.85 -22.76 4.05
CA ILE A 153 19.54 -22.11 4.22
C ILE A 153 18.42 -22.75 3.37
N ASP A 154 18.76 -23.48 2.30
CA ASP A 154 17.85 -24.29 1.48
C ASP A 154 17.39 -25.59 2.16
N LYS A 155 18.17 -26.10 3.12
CA LYS A 155 17.92 -27.35 3.84
C LYS A 155 17.15 -27.14 5.15
N LEU A 156 16.77 -25.90 5.47
CA LEU A 156 15.99 -25.61 6.66
C LEU A 156 14.62 -26.31 6.59
N PRO A 157 14.14 -26.92 7.69
CA PRO A 157 12.84 -27.57 7.73
C PRO A 157 11.71 -26.54 7.87
N HIS A 158 11.62 -25.61 6.91
CA HIS A 158 10.67 -24.48 6.95
C HIS A 158 10.14 -24.14 5.54
N PRO A 159 8.83 -23.82 5.39
CA PRO A 159 8.24 -23.50 4.09
C PRO A 159 8.88 -22.32 3.34
N ALA A 160 9.53 -21.38 4.04
CA ALA A 160 10.19 -20.23 3.42
C ALA A 160 11.59 -20.56 2.88
N ALA A 161 12.21 -21.70 3.23
CA ALA A 161 13.59 -22.03 2.86
C ALA A 161 13.92 -21.85 1.35
N PRO A 162 13.06 -22.29 0.39
CA PRO A 162 13.31 -22.06 -1.04
C PRO A 162 13.29 -20.57 -1.44
N MET A 163 12.51 -19.75 -0.73
CA MET A 163 12.47 -18.30 -0.94
C MET A 163 13.71 -17.63 -0.34
N LEU A 164 14.11 -18.00 0.88
CA LEU A 164 15.31 -17.44 1.52
C LEU A 164 16.57 -17.76 0.72
N HIS A 165 16.71 -19.01 0.25
CA HIS A 165 17.79 -19.41 -0.66
C HIS A 165 17.75 -18.63 -1.99
N ARG A 166 16.57 -18.38 -2.55
CA ARG A 166 16.43 -17.55 -3.76
C ARG A 166 16.87 -16.11 -3.51
N VAL A 167 16.53 -15.52 -2.37
CA VAL A 167 16.95 -14.16 -1.99
C VAL A 167 18.46 -14.11 -1.75
N MET A 168 19.04 -15.08 -1.04
CA MET A 168 20.50 -15.21 -0.89
C MET A 168 21.21 -15.26 -2.24
N LYS A 169 20.71 -16.07 -3.19
CA LYS A 169 21.37 -16.29 -4.49
C LYS A 169 21.22 -15.15 -5.50
N ASN A 170 20.13 -14.37 -5.43
CA ASN A 170 19.77 -13.39 -6.46
C ASN A 170 19.61 -11.94 -5.94
N GLY A 171 19.76 -11.74 -4.62
CA GLY A 171 19.34 -10.55 -3.90
C GLY A 171 17.82 -10.39 -3.79
N ALA A 172 17.39 -9.58 -2.82
CA ALA A 172 15.99 -9.22 -2.62
C ALA A 172 15.48 -8.31 -3.76
N PRO A 173 14.37 -8.66 -4.44
CA PRO A 173 13.82 -7.83 -5.51
C PRO A 173 12.94 -6.70 -4.93
N VAL A 174 13.17 -5.48 -5.43
CA VAL A 174 12.34 -4.31 -5.11
C VAL A 174 11.24 -4.17 -6.15
N VAL A 175 9.99 -4.29 -5.70
CA VAL A 175 8.79 -4.09 -6.53
C VAL A 175 8.27 -2.69 -6.28
N VAL A 176 8.26 -1.87 -7.32
CA VAL A 176 7.74 -0.50 -7.28
C VAL A 176 6.50 -0.47 -8.17
N HIS A 177 5.40 0.09 -7.66
CA HIS A 177 4.10 0.13 -8.35
C HIS A 177 3.89 1.37 -9.24
N SER A 178 4.75 2.38 -9.14
CA SER A 178 4.78 3.52 -10.05
C SER A 178 5.47 3.18 -11.37
N GLU A 179 5.15 3.93 -12.42
CA GLU A 179 5.84 3.80 -13.71
C GLU A 179 7.33 4.20 -13.58
N PRO A 180 8.24 3.57 -14.35
CA PRO A 180 9.65 3.95 -14.39
C PRO A 180 9.83 5.44 -14.70
N TRP A 181 10.74 6.11 -14.00
CA TRP A 181 10.99 7.54 -14.22
C TRP A 181 11.62 7.76 -15.61
N SER A 182 11.17 8.80 -16.30
CA SER A 182 11.80 9.27 -17.54
C SER A 182 13.09 10.04 -17.24
N GLN A 183 13.97 10.13 -18.24
CA GLN A 183 15.24 10.87 -18.11
C GLN A 183 15.03 12.30 -17.61
N SER A 184 14.05 13.01 -18.18
CA SER A 184 13.73 14.38 -17.78
C SER A 184 13.19 14.49 -16.35
N GLN A 185 12.55 13.45 -15.81
CA GLN A 185 12.17 13.40 -14.39
C GLN A 185 13.38 13.19 -13.49
N LEU A 186 14.32 12.31 -13.87
CA LEU A 186 15.57 12.11 -13.13
C LEU A 186 16.42 13.39 -13.12
N ASP A 187 16.65 14.00 -14.29
CA ASP A 187 17.43 15.24 -14.41
C ASP A 187 16.78 16.41 -13.63
N MET A 188 15.45 16.55 -13.68
CA MET A 188 14.72 17.55 -12.88
C MET A 188 14.86 17.30 -11.37
N ARG A 189 14.80 16.03 -10.93
CA ARG A 189 14.96 15.67 -9.51
C ARG A 189 16.38 15.91 -9.01
N VAL A 190 17.38 15.61 -9.83
CA VAL A 190 18.79 15.89 -9.54
C VAL A 190 19.07 17.40 -9.53
N ALA A 191 18.52 18.16 -10.48
CA ALA A 191 18.61 19.62 -10.50
C ALA A 191 17.93 20.29 -9.29
N ARG A 192 16.85 19.70 -8.77
CA ARG A 192 16.20 20.11 -7.52
C ARG A 192 17.04 19.79 -6.27
N GLY A 193 17.93 18.81 -6.34
CA GLY A 193 18.82 18.39 -5.26
C GLY A 193 18.14 17.60 -4.14
N CYS A 194 18.92 17.29 -3.10
CA CYS A 194 18.44 16.62 -1.90
C CYS A 194 17.53 17.53 -1.04
N HIS A 195 16.83 16.96 -0.07
CA HIS A 195 16.06 17.74 0.91
C HIS A 195 16.96 18.72 1.69
N SER A 196 16.41 19.87 2.12
CA SER A 196 17.19 20.94 2.77
C SER A 196 17.94 20.46 4.01
N SER A 197 17.31 19.63 4.85
CA SER A 197 17.94 19.04 6.04
C SER A 197 19.18 18.20 5.71
N ALA A 198 19.26 17.56 4.55
CA ALA A 198 20.48 16.83 4.15
C ALA A 198 21.66 17.78 3.90
N ASN A 199 21.41 19.04 3.49
CA ASN A 199 22.46 20.05 3.42
C ASN A 199 22.86 20.57 4.81
N GLU A 200 21.93 20.64 5.77
CA GLU A 200 22.22 20.99 7.17
C GLU A 200 23.15 19.94 7.84
N PHE A 201 23.01 18.66 7.51
CA PHE A 201 23.81 17.54 8.05
C PHE A 201 24.87 16.98 7.07
N LYS A 202 25.34 17.81 6.13
CA LYS A 202 26.21 17.40 5.01
C LYS A 202 27.50 16.68 5.45
N GLU A 203 28.17 17.17 6.48
CA GLU A 203 29.43 16.60 7.00
C GLU A 203 29.19 15.20 7.60
N PHE A 204 28.18 15.08 8.46
CA PHE A 204 27.74 13.81 9.04
C PHE A 204 27.33 12.79 7.96
N LEU A 205 26.57 13.21 6.96
CA LEU A 205 26.18 12.33 5.85
C LEU A 205 27.38 11.85 5.04
N MET A 206 28.41 12.68 4.85
CA MET A 206 29.66 12.21 4.26
C MET A 206 30.26 11.11 5.14
N GLU A 207 30.54 11.37 6.42
CA GLU A 207 31.17 10.38 7.32
C GLU A 207 30.40 9.03 7.37
N GLU A 208 29.07 9.06 7.49
CA GLU A 208 28.23 7.85 7.47
C GLU A 208 28.31 7.09 6.13
N PHE A 209 28.20 7.77 4.98
CA PHE A 209 28.27 7.08 3.69
C PHE A 209 29.68 6.55 3.35
N LEU A 210 30.74 7.17 3.89
CA LEU A 210 32.10 6.62 3.80
C LEU A 210 32.23 5.32 4.62
N ASP A 211 31.65 5.27 5.81
CA ASP A 211 31.61 4.07 6.67
C ASP A 211 30.73 2.95 6.07
N PHE A 212 29.56 3.29 5.53
CA PHE A 212 28.72 2.36 4.77
C PHE A 212 29.42 1.81 3.52
N GLY A 213 30.24 2.63 2.85
CA GLY A 213 31.11 2.18 1.76
C GLY A 213 32.16 1.17 2.22
N ARG A 214 32.83 1.41 3.36
CA ARG A 214 33.80 0.47 3.96
C ARG A 214 33.19 -0.86 4.35
N LYS A 215 31.93 -0.85 4.78
CA LYS A 215 31.13 -2.03 5.12
C LYS A 215 30.57 -2.77 3.90
N GLY A 216 30.66 -2.19 2.70
CA GLY A 216 30.05 -2.73 1.49
C GLY A 216 28.52 -2.64 1.47
N PHE A 217 27.93 -1.80 2.32
CA PHE A 217 26.47 -1.67 2.41
C PHE A 217 25.90 -0.77 1.31
N TRP A 218 26.67 0.24 0.88
CA TRP A 218 26.28 1.22 -0.12
C TRP A 218 27.45 1.50 -1.07
N ILE A 219 27.13 1.88 -2.30
CA ILE A 219 28.09 2.43 -3.27
C ILE A 219 27.73 3.88 -3.61
N LEU A 220 28.75 4.72 -3.75
CA LEU A 220 28.61 6.11 -4.18
C LEU A 220 29.07 6.24 -5.63
N LEU A 221 28.20 6.73 -6.50
CA LEU A 221 28.49 6.91 -7.92
C LEU A 221 28.15 8.34 -8.38
N PRO A 222 28.92 8.93 -9.31
CA PRO A 222 28.51 10.15 -10.01
C PRO A 222 27.20 9.92 -10.76
N TYR A 223 26.23 10.84 -10.66
CA TYR A 223 24.96 10.74 -11.38
C TYR A 223 25.16 10.55 -12.88
N ASP A 224 26.10 11.28 -13.50
CA ASP A 224 26.41 11.18 -14.92
C ASP A 224 26.86 9.78 -15.39
N ALA A 225 27.37 8.94 -14.49
CA ALA A 225 27.77 7.57 -14.81
C ALA A 225 26.60 6.56 -14.78
N ILE A 226 25.48 6.91 -14.14
CA ILE A 226 24.32 6.02 -13.93
C ILE A 226 23.01 6.56 -14.49
N LYS A 227 22.98 7.80 -14.98
CA LYS A 227 21.74 8.48 -15.40
C LYS A 227 20.94 7.74 -16.47
N ASP A 228 21.61 6.95 -17.33
CA ASP A 228 20.99 6.15 -18.39
C ASP A 228 20.53 4.74 -17.94
N GLU A 229 20.74 4.38 -16.66
CA GLU A 229 20.41 3.05 -16.15
C GLU A 229 18.90 2.83 -15.97
N LYS A 230 18.41 1.69 -16.49
CA LYS A 230 16.99 1.41 -16.57
C LYS A 230 16.39 1.08 -15.21
N GLY A 231 15.43 1.91 -14.79
CA GLY A 231 14.73 1.74 -13.50
C GLY A 231 15.44 2.40 -12.33
N LEU A 232 16.37 3.32 -12.58
CA LEU A 232 16.88 4.24 -11.57
C LEU A 232 15.72 5.10 -11.00
N CYS A 233 15.61 5.13 -9.67
CA CYS A 233 14.69 6.00 -8.93
C CYS A 233 15.44 6.68 -7.78
N LEU A 234 15.09 7.94 -7.48
CA LEU A 234 15.91 8.80 -6.60
C LEU A 234 15.06 9.55 -5.55
N SER A 235 14.83 8.90 -4.39
CA SER A 235 14.33 9.43 -3.10
C SER A 235 12.97 10.18 -3.06
N PRO A 236 12.28 10.19 -1.90
CA PRO A 236 11.95 9.06 -1.04
C PRO A 236 10.55 8.49 -1.41
N ILE A 237 10.24 7.28 -0.98
CA ILE A 237 8.85 6.77 -0.98
C ILE A 237 8.23 7.12 0.39
N GLU A 238 7.07 7.77 0.37
CA GLU A 238 6.31 8.08 1.58
C GLU A 238 5.65 6.80 2.12
N GLY A 239 5.92 6.46 3.39
CA GLY A 239 5.23 5.36 4.06
C GLY A 239 5.87 4.93 5.37
N ALA A 240 5.22 5.22 6.49
CA ALA A 240 5.47 4.47 7.72
C ALA A 240 4.63 3.18 7.68
N MET A 241 5.27 2.02 7.56
CA MET A 241 4.59 0.73 7.72
C MET A 241 4.49 0.37 9.20
N GLN A 242 3.27 0.20 9.69
CA GLN A 242 3.01 -0.37 11.01
C GLN A 242 3.08 -1.90 10.90
N PHE A 243 4.14 -2.50 11.44
CA PHE A 243 4.32 -3.95 11.43
C PHE A 243 3.64 -4.64 12.61
N GLY A 244 3.17 -5.86 12.35
CA GLY A 244 3.18 -6.96 13.31
C GLY A 244 2.09 -7.00 14.38
N MET A 245 1.59 -8.21 14.63
CA MET A 245 0.77 -8.54 15.81
C MET A 245 1.63 -8.96 17.02
N ALA A 246 2.97 -8.91 16.92
CA ALA A 246 3.87 -9.45 17.94
C ALA A 246 3.63 -8.88 19.36
N PRO A 247 3.41 -7.56 19.58
CA PRO A 247 3.04 -7.05 20.91
C PRO A 247 1.79 -7.71 21.48
N LEU A 248 0.74 -7.91 20.67
CA LEU A 248 -0.50 -8.58 21.08
C LEU A 248 -0.28 -10.06 21.37
N ARG A 249 0.55 -10.76 20.57
CA ARG A 249 0.92 -12.17 20.79
C ARG A 249 1.86 -12.38 21.99
N ILE A 250 2.60 -11.34 22.41
CA ILE A 250 3.37 -11.30 23.65
C ILE A 250 2.40 -11.10 24.83
N CYS A 251 1.50 -10.11 24.77
CA CYS A 251 0.45 -9.91 25.78
C CYS A 251 -0.35 -11.19 26.02
N GLU A 252 -0.82 -11.84 24.95
CA GLU A 252 -1.57 -13.10 25.02
C GLU A 252 -0.77 -14.23 25.68
N ALA A 253 0.50 -14.41 25.29
CA ALA A 253 1.35 -15.48 25.81
C ALA A 253 1.67 -15.30 27.31
N LEU A 254 1.97 -14.07 27.72
CA LEU A 254 2.17 -13.72 29.13
C LEU A 254 0.88 -13.88 29.92
N MET A 255 -0.26 -13.42 29.38
CA MET A 255 -1.55 -13.53 30.07
C MET A 255 -1.95 -14.99 30.29
N LYS A 256 -1.74 -15.86 29.29
CA LYS A 256 -2.03 -17.29 29.36
C LYS A 256 -0.96 -18.13 30.09
N ALA A 257 0.16 -17.55 30.50
CA ALA A 257 1.15 -18.26 31.32
C ALA A 257 0.54 -18.75 32.65
N ASN A 258 0.71 -20.03 32.98
CA ASN A 258 0.21 -20.60 34.23
C ASN A 258 1.26 -20.42 35.36
N PRO A 259 0.95 -19.70 36.46
CA PRO A 259 1.88 -19.45 37.57
C PRO A 259 2.31 -20.69 38.35
N ASP A 260 1.59 -21.82 38.24
CA ASP A 260 1.96 -23.09 38.89
C ASP A 260 3.34 -23.61 38.41
N TYR A 261 3.76 -23.20 37.20
CA TYR A 261 5.08 -23.50 36.63
C TYR A 261 6.15 -22.44 36.99
N GLY A 262 5.89 -21.59 37.98
CA GLY A 262 6.83 -20.56 38.46
C GLY A 262 6.77 -19.23 37.70
N PRO A 263 7.65 -18.27 38.02
CA PRO A 263 7.64 -16.96 37.38
C PRO A 263 8.01 -17.03 35.90
N VAL A 264 7.40 -16.15 35.10
CA VAL A 264 7.76 -15.97 33.69
C VAL A 264 8.95 -15.01 33.60
N TYR A 265 9.97 -15.40 32.87
CA TYR A 265 11.08 -14.55 32.50
C TYR A 265 10.94 -14.12 31.04
N MET A 266 11.48 -12.95 30.72
CA MET A 266 11.60 -12.41 29.38
C MET A 266 13.04 -12.00 29.06
N TYR A 267 13.42 -12.15 27.79
CA TYR A 267 14.58 -11.47 27.23
C TYR A 267 14.26 -10.87 25.87
N LYS A 268 15.05 -9.88 25.47
CA LYS A 268 15.08 -9.30 24.13
C LYS A 268 16.47 -9.50 23.54
N ASN A 269 16.60 -10.16 22.40
CA ASN A 269 17.85 -10.30 21.66
C ASN A 269 17.74 -9.54 20.34
N GLY A 270 18.43 -8.40 20.23
CA GLY A 270 18.40 -7.57 19.03
C GLY A 270 19.50 -7.94 18.05
N MET A 271 19.17 -8.00 16.76
CA MET A 271 20.19 -8.14 15.71
C MET A 271 21.11 -6.91 15.65
N SER A 272 22.29 -7.13 15.07
CA SER A 272 23.29 -6.12 14.72
C SER A 272 23.32 -6.02 13.20
N ASP A 273 23.18 -4.80 12.66
CA ASP A 273 23.17 -4.48 11.23
C ASP A 273 22.23 -5.39 10.38
N GLY A 274 21.13 -5.89 10.99
CA GLY A 274 20.39 -7.06 10.48
C GLY A 274 19.81 -6.92 9.07
N PHE A 275 19.25 -5.76 8.73
CA PHE A 275 18.81 -5.47 7.35
C PHE A 275 19.97 -5.59 6.35
N TYR A 276 21.16 -5.12 6.74
CA TYR A 276 22.35 -5.13 5.91
C TYR A 276 22.94 -6.53 5.69
N CYS A 277 22.51 -7.55 6.45
CA CYS A 277 22.85 -8.96 6.20
C CYS A 277 22.12 -9.56 4.97
N ILE A 278 21.18 -8.83 4.34
CA ILE A 278 20.43 -9.31 3.17
C ILE A 278 20.76 -8.43 1.96
N GLN A 279 21.37 -9.04 0.94
CA GLN A 279 21.70 -8.38 -0.33
C GLN A 279 20.45 -7.97 -1.10
N LEU A 280 20.51 -6.82 -1.78
CA LEU A 280 19.55 -6.41 -2.80
C LEU A 280 19.89 -7.04 -4.15
N SER A 281 18.89 -7.28 -4.98
CA SER A 281 19.14 -7.57 -6.38
C SER A 281 19.69 -6.32 -7.09
N THR A 282 20.51 -6.48 -8.13
CA THR A 282 21.10 -5.34 -8.87
C THR A 282 20.03 -4.38 -9.41
N THR A 283 18.87 -4.91 -9.83
CA THR A 283 17.72 -4.10 -10.28
C THR A 283 16.88 -3.54 -9.13
N GLY A 284 17.06 -4.05 -7.91
CA GLY A 284 16.47 -3.51 -6.69
C GLY A 284 17.25 -2.30 -6.18
N ALA A 285 18.58 -2.40 -6.13
CA ALA A 285 19.49 -1.32 -5.72
C ALA A 285 19.22 0.01 -6.44
N LEU A 286 19.07 -0.04 -7.78
CA LEU A 286 18.77 1.14 -8.62
C LEU A 286 17.46 1.85 -8.25
N LYS A 287 16.48 1.13 -7.69
CA LYS A 287 15.16 1.70 -7.35
C LYS A 287 15.13 2.39 -5.98
N LEU A 288 16.13 2.15 -5.14
CA LEU A 288 16.24 2.67 -3.78
C LEU A 288 17.35 3.73 -3.66
N GLY A 289 17.75 4.35 -4.77
CA GLY A 289 18.82 5.34 -4.82
C GLY A 289 18.47 6.65 -4.08
N VAL A 290 19.50 7.30 -3.57
CA VAL A 290 19.41 8.57 -2.84
C VAL A 290 20.37 9.60 -3.44
N ILE A 291 19.85 10.78 -3.79
CA ILE A 291 20.67 11.93 -4.18
C ILE A 291 21.30 12.52 -2.91
N LEU A 292 22.63 12.60 -2.88
CA LEU A 292 23.36 13.22 -1.77
C LEU A 292 23.47 14.75 -1.95
N PRO A 293 23.77 15.52 -0.88
CA PRO A 293 24.19 16.91 -0.99
C PRO A 293 25.37 17.08 -1.97
N ARG A 294 25.50 18.25 -2.59
CA ARG A 294 26.70 18.56 -3.38
C ARG A 294 27.90 18.76 -2.47
N PHE A 295 28.90 17.89 -2.62
CA PHE A 295 30.20 18.02 -1.96
C PHE A 295 31.16 18.85 -2.81
N GLU A 296 32.00 19.64 -2.16
CA GLU A 296 32.90 20.55 -2.86
C GLU A 296 34.01 19.77 -3.56
N GLY A 297 34.35 20.15 -4.79
CA GLY A 297 35.32 19.43 -5.62
C GLY A 297 34.88 18.04 -6.13
N LEU A 298 33.62 17.63 -5.90
CA LEU A 298 33.08 16.34 -6.35
C LEU A 298 31.90 16.52 -7.33
N PRO A 299 31.68 15.57 -8.27
CA PRO A 299 30.47 15.54 -9.08
C PRO A 299 29.23 15.28 -8.19
N GLN A 300 28.04 15.49 -8.73
CA GLN A 300 26.80 15.18 -8.03
C GLN A 300 26.73 13.66 -7.75
N LEU A 301 26.82 13.28 -6.48
CA LEU A 301 26.80 11.88 -6.06
C LEU A 301 25.38 11.37 -5.84
N VAL A 302 25.21 10.08 -6.14
CA VAL A 302 24.06 9.24 -5.80
C VAL A 302 24.57 8.07 -4.98
N ALA A 303 23.91 7.78 -3.86
CA ALA A 303 24.14 6.58 -3.08
C ALA A 303 23.15 5.48 -3.51
N LEU A 304 23.66 4.28 -3.81
CA LEU A 304 22.86 3.09 -4.12
C LEU A 304 23.09 2.01 -3.03
N PRO A 305 22.04 1.45 -2.43
CA PRO A 305 22.18 0.39 -1.44
C PRO A 305 22.47 -0.96 -2.11
N LEU A 306 23.45 -1.70 -1.60
CA LEU A 306 23.81 -3.04 -2.08
C LEU A 306 23.09 -4.15 -1.29
N VAL A 307 22.56 -3.78 -0.13
CA VAL A 307 21.84 -4.60 0.86
C VAL A 307 20.58 -3.85 1.30
N LEU A 308 19.62 -4.51 1.96
CA LEU A 308 18.36 -3.86 2.34
C LEU A 308 18.61 -2.59 3.18
N PRO A 309 18.16 -1.41 2.75
CA PRO A 309 18.31 -0.20 3.54
C PRO A 309 17.22 -0.07 4.60
N MET A 310 17.56 0.45 5.77
CA MET A 310 16.59 0.81 6.81
C MET A 310 15.79 2.06 6.41
N GLY A 311 14.48 2.05 6.64
CA GLY A 311 13.60 3.20 6.36
C GLY A 311 12.81 3.15 5.04
N TRP A 312 12.98 2.09 4.24
CA TRP A 312 12.20 1.85 3.03
C TRP A 312 11.10 0.81 3.29
N THR A 313 9.91 1.03 2.72
CA THR A 313 8.76 0.12 2.82
C THR A 313 9.01 -1.25 2.19
N GLU A 314 9.95 -1.33 1.25
CA GLU A 314 10.27 -2.54 0.49
C GLU A 314 11.25 -3.46 1.24
N SER A 315 11.97 -2.96 2.26
CA SER A 315 12.98 -3.73 2.99
C SER A 315 12.40 -4.71 4.04
N PRO A 316 11.51 -4.28 4.96
CA PRO A 316 11.06 -5.16 6.04
C PRO A 316 10.35 -6.44 5.60
N PRO A 317 9.52 -6.50 4.54
CA PRO A 317 8.91 -7.76 4.11
C PRO A 317 9.94 -8.85 3.79
N TRP A 318 11.09 -8.48 3.23
CA TRP A 318 12.19 -9.41 2.97
C TRP A 318 12.95 -9.76 4.25
N PHE A 319 13.28 -8.79 5.10
CA PHE A 319 14.01 -9.05 6.34
C PHE A 319 13.21 -9.88 7.35
N CYS A 320 11.93 -9.54 7.56
CA CYS A 320 11.01 -10.29 8.41
C CYS A 320 10.83 -11.74 7.94
N ALA A 321 10.94 -12.04 6.64
CA ALA A 321 10.89 -13.43 6.18
C ALA A 321 12.05 -14.29 6.73
N PHE A 322 13.23 -13.71 6.93
CA PHE A 322 14.36 -14.40 7.56
C PHE A 322 14.17 -14.47 9.08
N THR A 323 13.78 -13.38 9.74
CA THR A 323 13.66 -13.35 11.20
C THR A 323 12.44 -14.10 11.75
N GLU A 324 11.29 -14.07 11.07
CA GLU A 324 10.14 -14.94 11.39
C GLU A 324 10.50 -16.43 11.16
N THR A 325 11.31 -16.76 10.14
CA THR A 325 11.82 -18.14 9.96
C THR A 325 12.68 -18.59 11.15
N VAL A 326 13.54 -17.71 11.69
CA VAL A 326 14.29 -17.98 12.94
C VAL A 326 13.33 -18.20 14.12
N ALA A 327 12.30 -17.37 14.26
CA ALA A 327 11.31 -17.47 15.33
C ALA A 327 10.49 -18.76 15.24
N ASP A 328 10.03 -19.14 14.05
CA ASP A 328 9.31 -20.40 13.77
C ASP A 328 10.18 -21.63 14.09
N LEU A 329 11.40 -21.69 13.57
CA LEU A 329 12.35 -22.77 13.88
C LEU A 329 12.64 -22.86 15.38
N THR A 330 12.71 -21.72 16.06
CA THR A 330 12.88 -21.64 17.52
C THR A 330 11.66 -22.15 18.25
N ASN A 331 10.44 -21.74 17.86
CA ASN A 331 9.21 -22.25 18.46
C ASN A 331 9.04 -23.76 18.27
N VAL A 332 9.38 -24.31 17.10
CA VAL A 332 9.36 -25.77 16.84
C VAL A 332 10.37 -26.50 17.73
N ASP A 333 11.64 -26.06 17.74
CA ASP A 333 12.69 -26.69 18.56
C ASP A 333 12.38 -26.56 20.07
N LEU A 334 11.82 -25.43 20.51
CA LEU A 334 11.33 -25.23 21.89
C LEU A 334 10.18 -26.17 22.22
N GLN A 335 9.15 -26.28 21.37
CA GLN A 335 8.00 -27.18 21.57
C GLN A 335 8.46 -28.63 21.76
N GLN A 336 9.43 -29.08 20.96
CA GLN A 336 10.05 -30.40 21.05
C GLN A 336 10.99 -30.61 22.26
N ASN A 337 11.22 -29.59 23.09
CA ASN A 337 12.19 -29.60 24.22
C ASN A 337 13.63 -29.91 23.79
N LYS A 338 13.98 -29.59 22.54
CA LYS A 338 15.28 -29.93 21.94
C LYS A 338 16.44 -29.38 22.78
N ARG A 339 17.44 -30.22 23.02
CA ARG A 339 18.71 -29.81 23.65
C ARG A 339 19.71 -29.41 22.58
N VAL A 340 20.42 -28.33 22.85
CA VAL A 340 21.50 -27.81 22.00
C VAL A 340 22.76 -27.61 22.84
N PRO A 341 23.97 -27.71 22.25
CA PRO A 341 25.21 -27.45 22.97
C PRO A 341 25.30 -25.97 23.40
N PRO A 342 26.14 -25.63 24.40
CA PRO A 342 26.39 -24.24 24.76
C PRO A 342 26.81 -23.39 23.55
N HIS A 343 26.15 -22.24 23.37
CA HIS A 343 26.46 -21.30 22.29
C HIS A 343 27.64 -20.39 22.70
N PRO A 344 28.57 -20.01 21.79
CA PRO A 344 29.70 -19.15 22.12
C PRO A 344 29.32 -17.81 22.75
N LEU A 345 28.20 -17.20 22.32
CA LEU A 345 27.70 -15.95 22.88
C LEU A 345 26.92 -16.14 24.19
N GLY A 346 26.72 -17.38 24.64
CA GLY A 346 25.88 -17.73 25.79
C GLY A 346 26.30 -17.03 27.10
N ARG A 347 27.61 -16.82 27.31
CA ARG A 347 28.11 -16.07 28.48
C ARG A 347 27.82 -14.57 28.38
N ALA A 348 27.95 -13.97 27.21
CA ALA A 348 27.64 -12.55 26.99
C ALA A 348 26.13 -12.28 27.09
N ALA A 349 25.32 -13.20 26.56
CA ALA A 349 23.86 -13.14 26.66
C ALA A 349 23.32 -13.37 28.08
N ALA A 350 24.09 -14.01 28.96
CA ALA A 350 23.73 -14.29 30.35
C ALA A 350 24.23 -13.23 31.36
N ILE A 351 24.83 -12.13 30.90
CA ILE A 351 25.68 -11.25 31.72
C ILE A 351 24.99 -10.69 32.97
N THR A 352 23.68 -10.42 32.90
CA THR A 352 22.86 -9.94 34.03
C THR A 352 21.67 -10.85 34.32
N ASP A 353 21.76 -12.15 34.01
CA ASP A 353 20.62 -13.07 34.20
C ASP A 353 20.03 -13.02 35.62
N PHE A 354 18.72 -12.79 35.68
CA PHE A 354 17.88 -12.79 36.88
C PHE A 354 18.14 -11.67 37.90
N GLU A 355 18.90 -10.63 37.54
CA GLU A 355 19.15 -9.47 38.39
C GLU A 355 17.93 -8.55 38.52
N VAL A 356 17.25 -8.22 37.41
CA VAL A 356 16.04 -7.38 37.42
C VAL A 356 14.82 -8.27 37.66
N ARG A 357 14.28 -8.13 38.87
CA ARG A 357 13.10 -8.88 39.30
C ARG A 357 11.92 -7.96 39.55
N ASP A 358 10.76 -8.43 39.11
CA ASP A 358 9.46 -7.91 39.48
C ASP A 358 9.23 -8.18 40.98
N THR A 359 9.15 -7.10 41.77
CA THR A 359 8.92 -7.15 43.21
C THR A 359 7.48 -6.77 43.59
N GLN A 360 6.61 -6.50 42.61
CA GLN A 360 5.23 -6.12 42.91
C GLN A 360 4.37 -7.36 43.19
N VAL A 361 3.24 -7.16 43.87
CA VAL A 361 2.33 -8.25 44.24
C VAL A 361 1.64 -8.80 42.99
N VAL A 362 1.85 -10.08 42.71
CA VAL A 362 1.19 -10.80 41.62
C VAL A 362 -0.31 -10.93 41.93
N ARG A 363 -1.16 -10.38 41.04
CA ARG A 363 -2.61 -10.51 41.16
C ARG A 363 -3.04 -11.94 40.76
N PRO A 364 -4.03 -12.54 41.44
CA PRO A 364 -4.65 -13.79 40.97
C PRO A 364 -5.22 -13.63 39.56
N ILE A 365 -5.09 -14.68 38.73
CA ILE A 365 -5.64 -14.65 37.36
C ILE A 365 -7.18 -14.50 37.44
N PRO A 366 -7.79 -13.56 36.71
CA PRO A 366 -9.24 -13.38 36.69
C PRO A 366 -9.97 -14.65 36.21
N LYS A 367 -11.17 -14.89 36.76
CA LYS A 367 -12.03 -16.05 36.40
C LYS A 367 -12.18 -16.25 34.88
N SER A 368 -12.31 -15.16 34.11
CA SER A 368 -12.46 -15.17 32.65
C SER A 368 -11.24 -15.74 31.93
N HIS A 369 -10.06 -15.63 32.53
CA HIS A 369 -8.78 -16.01 31.91
C HIS A 369 -8.22 -17.33 32.45
N GLN A 370 -8.70 -17.81 33.61
CA GLN A 370 -8.29 -19.09 34.20
C GLN A 370 -8.44 -20.28 33.21
N PRO A 371 -9.55 -20.46 32.46
CA PRO A 371 -9.69 -21.56 31.50
C PRO A 371 -8.74 -21.47 30.30
N LEU A 372 -8.16 -20.29 30.04
CA LEU A 372 -7.28 -20.03 28.91
C LEU A 372 -5.80 -20.25 29.24
N THR A 373 -5.48 -20.61 30.49
CA THR A 373 -4.10 -20.80 30.95
C THR A 373 -3.45 -22.05 30.36
N TYR A 374 -2.16 -21.96 30.07
CA TYR A 374 -1.40 -23.03 29.46
C TYR A 374 -1.22 -24.22 30.40
N GLN A 375 -1.53 -25.41 29.89
CA GLN A 375 -1.37 -26.69 30.60
C GLN A 375 0.08 -27.18 30.68
N ARG A 376 1.06 -26.35 30.29
CA ARG A 376 2.51 -26.64 30.27
C ARG A 376 3.28 -25.34 30.54
N PRO A 377 4.54 -25.39 31.02
CA PRO A 377 5.39 -24.21 31.16
C PRO A 377 5.49 -23.43 29.85
N LEU A 378 5.38 -22.10 29.94
CA LEU A 378 5.56 -21.20 28.80
C LEU A 378 6.98 -21.32 28.24
N LYS A 379 7.07 -21.41 26.93
CA LYS A 379 8.31 -21.36 26.13
C LYS A 379 7.92 -20.84 24.75
N LYS A 380 8.19 -19.57 24.47
CA LYS A 380 7.75 -18.92 23.24
C LYS A 380 8.77 -17.90 22.76
N MET A 381 9.01 -17.89 21.45
CA MET A 381 9.76 -16.87 20.75
C MET A 381 8.79 -16.06 19.89
N GLU A 382 8.83 -14.74 20.04
CA GLU A 382 8.20 -13.79 19.14
C GLU A 382 9.30 -12.93 18.51
N VAL A 383 9.04 -12.34 17.34
CA VAL A 383 9.98 -11.40 16.73
C VAL A 383 9.23 -10.17 16.23
N PHE A 384 9.86 -9.01 16.38
CA PHE A 384 9.41 -7.77 15.80
C PHE A 384 10.55 -7.17 14.99
N VAL A 385 10.55 -7.43 13.68
CA VAL A 385 11.60 -7.00 12.75
C VAL A 385 12.98 -7.56 13.15
N ASP A 386 13.80 -6.81 13.90
CA ASP A 386 15.14 -7.17 14.37
C ASP A 386 15.21 -7.60 15.85
N ASP A 387 14.13 -7.37 16.62
CA ASP A 387 14.03 -7.67 18.04
C ASP A 387 13.35 -9.02 18.28
N PHE A 388 14.14 -10.06 18.61
CA PHE A 388 13.63 -11.33 19.11
C PHE A 388 13.25 -11.21 20.58
N VAL A 389 12.04 -11.60 20.96
CA VAL A 389 11.51 -11.55 22.33
C VAL A 389 11.19 -12.96 22.80
N GLY A 390 12.03 -13.49 23.69
CA GLY A 390 11.81 -14.78 24.33
C GLY A 390 11.01 -14.63 25.61
N MET A 391 10.01 -15.49 25.80
CA MET A 391 9.22 -15.62 27.03
C MET A 391 9.29 -17.07 27.49
N GLY A 392 9.67 -17.30 28.75
CA GLY A 392 9.95 -18.65 29.24
C GLY A 392 9.71 -18.79 30.75
N GLN A 393 9.24 -19.96 31.16
CA GLN A 393 9.31 -20.44 32.53
C GLN A 393 10.41 -21.50 32.63
N ASP A 394 11.14 -21.52 33.75
CA ASP A 394 12.23 -22.48 33.92
C ASP A 394 11.68 -23.87 34.29
N HIS A 395 12.21 -24.92 33.66
CA HIS A 395 11.75 -26.28 33.89
C HIS A 395 12.86 -27.29 33.55
N PRO A 396 13.06 -28.37 34.34
CA PRO A 396 14.13 -29.36 34.08
C PRO A 396 14.08 -29.97 32.68
N SER A 397 12.88 -30.11 32.09
CA SER A 397 12.72 -30.61 30.73
C SER A 397 13.07 -29.59 29.63
N ASN A 398 13.18 -28.29 29.92
CA ASN A 398 13.77 -27.29 29.01
C ASN A 398 14.20 -26.01 29.76
N PRO A 399 15.41 -25.97 30.37
CA PRO A 399 15.87 -24.82 31.16
C PRO A 399 16.02 -23.53 30.34
N LEU A 400 15.82 -22.37 30.96
CA LEU A 400 15.90 -21.05 30.31
C LEU A 400 17.21 -20.80 29.56
N THR A 401 18.33 -21.34 30.07
CA THR A 401 19.64 -21.30 29.41
C THR A 401 19.63 -22.05 28.07
N ASN A 402 19.00 -23.23 28.02
CA ASN A 402 18.80 -23.98 26.77
C ASN A 402 17.79 -23.27 25.87
N GLN A 403 16.69 -22.73 26.40
CA GLN A 403 15.70 -21.99 25.60
C GLN A 403 16.33 -20.81 24.84
N ARG A 404 17.24 -20.06 25.48
CA ARG A 404 18.02 -19.00 24.82
C ARG A 404 19.05 -19.53 23.83
N ALA A 405 19.75 -20.62 24.17
CA ALA A 405 20.70 -21.24 23.25
C ALA A 405 20.01 -21.75 21.95
N VAL A 406 18.79 -22.26 22.04
CA VAL A 406 18.00 -22.69 20.86
C VAL A 406 17.78 -21.52 19.89
N LEU A 407 17.44 -20.31 20.39
CA LEU A 407 17.37 -19.12 19.53
C LEU A 407 18.73 -18.85 18.86
N SER A 408 19.81 -18.78 19.63
CA SER A 408 21.14 -18.45 19.10
C SER A 408 21.57 -19.44 18.00
N HIS A 409 21.39 -20.75 18.20
CA HIS A 409 21.66 -21.76 17.18
C HIS A 409 20.71 -21.68 15.97
N ASN A 410 19.50 -21.13 16.10
CA ASN A 410 18.59 -20.91 14.97
C ASN A 410 18.88 -19.61 14.22
N ILE A 411 19.42 -18.58 14.89
CA ILE A 411 20.01 -17.42 14.22
C ILE A 411 21.18 -17.89 13.35
N ASP A 412 22.12 -18.66 13.89
CA ASP A 412 23.29 -19.17 13.17
C ASP A 412 22.96 -20.03 11.92
N LYS A 413 21.80 -20.71 11.94
CA LYS A 413 21.25 -21.49 10.80
C LYS A 413 20.68 -20.63 9.67
N VAL A 414 20.43 -19.33 9.91
CA VAL A 414 19.84 -18.41 8.94
C VAL A 414 20.83 -17.30 8.56
N PHE A 415 21.56 -16.77 9.53
CA PHE A 415 22.62 -15.77 9.38
C PHE A 415 23.94 -16.34 9.91
N ARG A 416 24.99 -16.41 9.08
CA ARG A 416 26.23 -17.08 9.49
C ARG A 416 26.98 -16.30 10.61
N PRO A 417 27.58 -16.99 11.59
CA PRO A 417 28.52 -16.38 12.55
C PRO A 417 29.74 -15.74 11.87
N ASN A 418 30.42 -14.85 12.60
CA ASN A 418 31.72 -14.32 12.18
C ASN A 418 32.80 -15.42 12.06
N ARG A 419 33.69 -15.28 11.08
CA ARG A 419 34.88 -16.09 10.83
C ARG A 419 36.15 -15.25 11.00
N PRO A 420 37.31 -15.84 11.34
CA PRO A 420 38.58 -15.11 11.38
C PRO A 420 39.01 -14.48 10.04
N THR A 421 38.42 -14.93 8.92
CA THR A 421 38.64 -14.43 7.57
C THR A 421 37.69 -13.31 7.14
N ASP A 422 36.69 -12.97 7.96
CA ASP A 422 35.79 -11.86 7.67
C ASP A 422 36.53 -10.52 7.72
N ASN A 423 36.02 -9.53 6.99
CA ASN A 423 36.54 -8.18 7.07
C ASN A 423 36.28 -7.58 8.47
N GLN A 424 37.18 -6.72 8.94
CA GLN A 424 37.11 -6.13 10.29
C GLN A 424 35.85 -5.29 10.58
N TRP A 425 35.07 -4.95 9.54
CA TRP A 425 33.85 -4.17 9.65
C TRP A 425 32.58 -5.04 9.78
N ARG A 426 32.68 -6.35 9.51
CA ARG A 426 31.58 -7.31 9.71
C ARG A 426 31.34 -7.53 11.20
N LYS A 427 30.13 -7.21 11.64
CA LYS A 427 29.68 -7.50 13.00
C LYS A 427 29.05 -8.89 13.09
N GLU A 428 29.12 -9.46 14.29
CA GLU A 428 28.34 -10.64 14.63
C GLU A 428 26.83 -10.33 14.44
N PRO A 429 26.03 -11.22 13.81
CA PRO A 429 24.61 -10.95 13.58
C PRO A 429 23.81 -10.70 14.86
N GLN A 430 24.18 -11.36 15.96
CA GLN A 430 23.65 -11.09 17.29
C GLN A 430 24.42 -9.93 17.94
N SER A 431 23.73 -8.89 18.41
CA SER A 431 24.39 -7.65 18.86
C SER A 431 25.08 -7.79 20.22
N GLN A 432 26.36 -8.14 20.19
CA GLN A 432 27.23 -8.22 21.38
C GLN A 432 27.25 -6.92 22.20
N SER A 433 27.17 -5.75 21.54
CA SER A 433 27.14 -4.44 22.21
C SER A 433 25.80 -4.11 22.88
N LYS A 434 24.69 -4.71 22.42
CA LYS A 434 23.41 -4.73 23.14
C LYS A 434 23.49 -5.74 24.30
N MET A 435 24.02 -6.95 24.08
CA MET A 435 24.18 -7.99 25.12
C MET A 435 24.98 -7.49 26.32
N ALA A 436 26.08 -6.76 26.10
CA ALA A 436 26.89 -6.16 27.16
C ALA A 436 26.13 -5.13 28.03
N LYS A 437 24.94 -4.67 27.60
CA LYS A 437 24.02 -3.81 28.37
C LYS A 437 22.86 -4.59 29.01
N GLY A 438 22.90 -5.93 28.98
CA GLY A 438 21.86 -6.81 29.51
C GLY A 438 20.76 -7.18 28.51
N ASP A 439 20.88 -6.89 27.21
CA ASP A 439 20.05 -7.59 26.21
C ASP A 439 20.42 -9.08 26.19
N ALA A 440 19.47 -9.90 25.76
CA ALA A 440 19.45 -11.36 25.86
C ALA A 440 19.48 -11.96 27.29
N SER A 441 19.75 -11.16 28.34
CA SER A 441 19.60 -11.61 29.73
C SER A 441 18.12 -11.73 30.12
N TRP A 442 17.82 -12.82 30.85
CA TRP A 442 16.50 -13.19 31.36
C TRP A 442 16.14 -12.39 32.62
N HIS A 443 15.00 -11.71 32.60
CA HIS A 443 14.50 -10.89 33.71
C HIS A 443 12.99 -11.06 33.87
N THR A 444 12.43 -10.86 35.07
CA THR A 444 10.96 -10.86 35.23
C THR A 444 10.32 -9.49 35.02
N VAL A 445 11.13 -8.42 34.95
CA VAL A 445 10.77 -7.16 34.27
C VAL A 445 11.73 -6.93 33.12
N LYS A 446 11.23 -6.73 31.88
CA LYS A 446 12.09 -6.52 30.72
C LYS A 446 11.64 -5.31 29.89
N GLU A 447 12.61 -4.48 29.50
CA GLU A 447 12.39 -3.47 28.47
C GLU A 447 12.41 -4.12 27.08
N ALA A 448 11.30 -4.04 26.33
CA ALA A 448 11.20 -4.56 24.96
C ALA A 448 10.16 -3.79 24.13
N LEU A 449 10.43 -3.61 22.83
CA LEU A 449 9.51 -2.98 21.87
C LEU A 449 8.99 -1.58 22.26
N GLY A 450 9.75 -0.85 23.09
CA GLY A 450 9.37 0.48 23.59
C GLY A 450 8.67 0.47 24.96
N TRP A 451 8.36 -0.68 25.54
CA TRP A 451 7.61 -0.82 26.78
C TRP A 451 8.41 -1.53 27.88
N ASN A 452 8.03 -1.31 29.13
CA ASN A 452 8.43 -2.12 30.27
C ASN A 452 7.38 -3.21 30.48
N TRP A 453 7.80 -4.47 30.39
CA TRP A 453 6.96 -5.66 30.56
C TRP A 453 7.20 -6.27 31.93
N GLY A 454 6.20 -6.25 32.82
CA GLY A 454 6.18 -7.05 34.04
C GLY A 454 5.70 -8.46 33.70
N ALA A 455 6.63 -9.37 33.44
CA ALA A 455 6.32 -10.71 32.95
C ALA A 455 5.63 -11.57 34.02
N THR A 456 5.99 -11.38 35.28
CA THR A 456 5.39 -12.11 36.43
C THR A 456 4.11 -11.44 36.93
N THR A 457 4.06 -10.11 37.02
CA THR A 457 2.82 -9.37 37.38
C THR A 457 1.79 -9.31 36.26
N LYS A 458 2.17 -9.68 35.03
CA LYS A 458 1.35 -9.53 33.82
C LYS A 458 0.95 -8.06 33.62
N THR A 459 1.94 -7.18 33.57
CA THR A 459 1.75 -5.74 33.38
C THR A 459 2.53 -5.17 32.20
N LEU A 460 2.03 -4.06 31.65
CA LEU A 460 2.66 -3.28 30.60
C LEU A 460 2.69 -1.79 31.01
N GLN A 461 3.84 -1.14 30.88
CA GLN A 461 3.99 0.28 31.20
C GLN A 461 4.84 1.00 30.15
N LEU A 462 4.50 2.24 29.84
CA LEU A 462 5.37 3.14 29.09
C LEU A 462 6.65 3.42 29.89
N LYS A 463 7.76 3.67 29.21
CA LYS A 463 9.01 4.06 29.88
C LYS A 463 8.83 5.43 30.52
N GLU A 464 9.18 5.56 31.79
CA GLU A 464 9.13 6.82 32.53
C GLU A 464 9.77 7.97 31.73
N LYS A 465 10.99 7.79 31.21
CA LYS A 465 11.69 8.79 30.38
C LYS A 465 10.91 9.22 29.13
N GLN A 466 10.13 8.33 28.50
CA GLN A 466 9.28 8.70 27.36
C GLN A 466 8.08 9.52 27.83
N VAL A 467 7.45 9.12 28.94
CA VAL A 467 6.32 9.85 29.54
C VAL A 467 6.77 11.23 30.02
N SER A 468 7.86 11.34 30.79
CA SER A 468 8.40 12.64 31.24
C SER A 468 8.74 13.56 30.06
N LYS A 469 9.31 13.02 28.97
CA LYS A 469 9.58 13.80 27.75
C LYS A 469 8.29 14.26 27.07
N ALA A 470 7.28 13.39 26.96
CA ALA A 470 5.99 13.74 26.39
C ALA A 470 5.26 14.80 27.22
N LEU A 471 5.25 14.65 28.56
CA LEU A 471 4.66 15.61 29.48
C LEU A 471 5.38 16.97 29.48
N SER A 472 6.73 17.00 29.38
CA SER A 472 7.50 18.24 29.19
C SER A 472 7.10 18.96 27.90
N LEU A 473 7.10 18.23 26.77
CA LEU A 473 6.70 18.79 25.47
C LEU A 473 5.25 19.28 25.46
N LEU A 474 4.33 18.57 26.11
CA LEU A 474 2.94 18.99 26.25
C LEU A 474 2.83 20.24 27.13
N GLY A 475 3.54 20.33 28.25
CA GLY A 475 3.59 21.51 29.11
C GLY A 475 4.11 22.75 28.37
N GLU A 476 5.28 22.63 27.71
CA GLU A 476 5.87 23.69 26.88
C GLU A 476 4.89 24.21 25.81
N VAL A 477 4.11 23.32 25.19
CA VAL A 477 3.11 23.65 24.17
C VAL A 477 1.87 24.29 24.80
N LEU A 478 1.38 23.78 25.93
CA LEU A 478 0.20 24.29 26.64
C LEU A 478 0.44 25.68 27.27
N ASP A 479 1.65 25.98 27.74
CA ASP A 479 2.01 27.30 28.27
C ASP A 479 2.11 28.38 27.17
N CYS A 480 2.28 27.97 25.91
CA CYS A 480 2.45 28.87 24.77
C CYS A 480 1.11 29.34 24.16
N LYS A 481 0.86 30.66 24.15
CA LYS A 481 -0.24 31.27 23.37
C LYS A 481 0.02 31.27 21.84
N ARG A 482 1.29 31.14 21.42
CA ARG A 482 1.75 31.06 20.03
C ARG A 482 3.04 30.24 19.99
N VAL A 483 3.24 29.41 18.97
CA VAL A 483 4.44 28.57 18.78
C VAL A 483 5.01 28.80 17.37
N SER A 484 6.32 28.57 17.17
CA SER A 484 6.97 28.85 15.88
C SER A 484 6.52 27.89 14.78
N LEU A 485 6.40 28.36 13.52
CA LEU A 485 5.88 27.56 12.41
C LEU A 485 6.59 26.20 12.24
N LYS A 486 7.89 26.11 12.53
CA LYS A 486 8.69 24.87 12.40
C LYS A 486 8.38 23.85 13.50
N GLN A 487 8.06 24.29 14.73
CA GLN A 487 7.55 23.42 15.80
C GLN A 487 6.07 23.07 15.59
N TRP A 488 5.30 24.02 15.09
CA TRP A 488 3.85 23.94 14.88
C TRP A 488 3.49 23.08 13.65
N GLN A 489 4.36 22.99 12.64
CA GLN A 489 4.21 22.02 11.55
C GLN A 489 4.32 20.55 12.00
N GLN A 490 4.73 20.30 13.26
CA GLN A 490 4.70 18.97 13.88
C GLN A 490 3.43 18.75 14.73
N VAL A 491 2.77 19.81 15.21
CA VAL A 491 1.56 19.76 16.06
C VAL A 491 0.60 20.91 15.70
N VAL A 492 -0.57 20.56 15.17
CA VAL A 492 -1.58 21.45 14.56
C VAL A 492 -2.05 22.59 15.50
N ARG A 493 -2.54 23.69 14.90
CA ARG A 493 -3.06 24.91 15.56
C ARG A 493 -3.73 24.66 16.90
N LEU A 494 -3.15 25.22 17.97
CA LEU A 494 -3.79 25.35 19.28
C LEU A 494 -4.99 26.30 19.22
N THR A 495 -6.14 25.79 18.80
CA THR A 495 -7.45 26.36 19.11
C THR A 495 -7.88 25.90 20.53
N PRO A 496 -8.93 26.48 21.14
CA PRO A 496 -9.43 26.00 22.43
C PRO A 496 -9.76 24.49 22.43
N GLU A 497 -10.32 23.99 21.33
CA GLU A 497 -10.71 22.58 21.16
C GLU A 497 -9.49 21.66 21.04
N VAL A 498 -8.42 22.11 20.36
CA VAL A 498 -7.15 21.36 20.29
C VAL A 498 -6.42 21.39 21.65
N ARG A 499 -6.53 22.49 22.40
CA ARG A 499 -5.99 22.57 23.77
C ARG A 499 -6.69 21.56 24.69
N GLU A 500 -8.01 21.52 24.69
CA GLU A 500 -8.80 20.56 25.47
C GLU A 500 -8.40 19.10 25.14
N GLN A 501 -8.21 18.78 23.85
CA GLN A 501 -7.70 17.46 23.44
C GLN A 501 -6.29 17.16 23.99
N LEU A 502 -5.38 18.15 23.98
CA LEU A 502 -4.02 17.98 24.52
C LEU A 502 -4.00 17.85 26.05
N GLU A 503 -4.89 18.55 26.75
CA GLU A 503 -5.11 18.40 28.21
C GLU A 503 -5.64 16.99 28.53
N ILE A 504 -6.59 16.47 27.74
CA ILE A 504 -7.05 15.07 27.82
C ILE A 504 -5.89 14.08 27.57
N PHE A 505 -5.04 14.31 26.57
CA PHE A 505 -3.85 13.47 26.35
C PHE A 505 -2.84 13.55 27.50
N GLN A 506 -2.68 14.72 28.12
CA GLN A 506 -1.83 14.92 29.30
C GLN A 506 -2.36 14.12 30.49
N ASP A 507 -3.68 14.13 30.73
CA ASP A 507 -4.33 13.35 31.79
C ASP A 507 -4.24 11.84 31.55
N PHE A 508 -4.42 11.37 30.31
CA PHE A 508 -4.18 9.96 29.97
C PHE A 508 -2.72 9.55 30.25
N LEU A 509 -1.74 10.36 29.85
CA LEU A 509 -0.32 10.09 30.12
C LEU A 509 -0.01 10.08 31.62
N HIS A 510 -0.57 11.00 32.40
CA HIS A 510 -0.46 10.98 33.87
C HIS A 510 -1.12 9.74 34.50
N GLY A 511 -2.25 9.29 33.97
CA GLY A 511 -2.94 8.07 34.41
C GLY A 511 -2.09 6.82 34.17
N HIS A 512 -1.64 6.60 32.94
CA HIS A 512 -0.78 5.47 32.56
C HIS A 512 0.62 5.51 33.19
N ALA A 513 1.12 6.69 33.59
CA ALA A 513 2.33 6.80 34.40
C ALA A 513 2.14 6.20 35.80
N LYS A 514 1.00 6.48 36.45
CA LYS A 514 0.72 6.14 37.85
C LYS A 514 0.31 4.68 38.06
N ARG A 515 -0.30 4.03 37.06
CA ARG A 515 -0.70 2.61 37.13
C ARG A 515 -0.26 1.84 35.89
N PRO A 516 0.55 0.78 36.02
CA PRO A 516 0.78 -0.17 34.95
C PRO A 516 -0.55 -0.77 34.45
N THR A 517 -0.71 -0.91 33.13
CA THR A 517 -1.85 -1.60 32.54
C THR A 517 -1.68 -3.10 32.74
N THR A 518 -2.67 -3.78 33.34
CA THR A 518 -2.61 -5.25 33.47
C THR A 518 -3.00 -5.92 32.15
N LEU A 519 -2.41 -7.07 31.85
CA LEU A 519 -2.60 -7.71 30.55
C LEU A 519 -4.01 -8.30 30.37
N GLU A 520 -4.75 -8.57 31.45
CA GLU A 520 -6.17 -8.95 31.34
C GLU A 520 -7.07 -7.82 30.77
N GLU A 521 -6.64 -6.55 30.83
CA GLU A 521 -7.34 -5.42 30.21
C GLU A 521 -7.11 -5.35 28.68
N LEU A 522 -6.03 -5.98 28.19
CA LEU A 522 -5.62 -5.95 26.78
C LEU A 522 -5.91 -7.26 26.04
N VAL A 523 -6.05 -8.37 26.77
CA VAL A 523 -6.27 -9.72 26.24
C VAL A 523 -7.66 -10.19 26.67
N PRO A 524 -8.62 -10.35 25.74
CA PRO A 524 -9.94 -10.88 26.07
C PRO A 524 -9.87 -12.28 26.69
N GLY A 525 -10.61 -12.46 27.78
CA GLY A 525 -10.92 -13.75 28.40
C GLY A 525 -12.23 -14.33 27.88
N VAL A 526 -12.73 -15.35 28.55
CA VAL A 526 -14.09 -15.88 28.34
C VAL A 526 -15.12 -14.88 28.87
N ASP A 527 -16.20 -14.66 28.12
CA ASP A 527 -17.30 -13.79 28.49
C ASP A 527 -18.02 -14.33 29.75
N LEU A 528 -17.87 -13.62 30.87
CA LEU A 528 -18.56 -13.97 32.13
C LEU A 528 -19.87 -13.20 32.33
N HIS A 529 -20.01 -12.08 31.63
CA HIS A 529 -21.22 -11.26 31.63
C HIS A 529 -21.59 -10.97 30.18
N VAL A 530 -22.79 -11.34 29.78
CA VAL A 530 -23.32 -11.19 28.42
C VAL A 530 -24.58 -10.35 28.50
N GLY A 531 -24.65 -9.25 27.77
CA GLY A 531 -25.76 -8.31 27.83
C GLY A 531 -26.18 -7.76 26.48
N SER A 532 -27.31 -7.07 26.47
CA SER A 532 -27.77 -6.27 25.34
C SER A 532 -28.41 -4.98 25.85
N CYS A 533 -28.11 -3.87 25.19
CA CYS A 533 -28.75 -2.58 25.42
C CYS A 533 -29.39 -2.02 24.16
N ASP A 534 -30.34 -1.11 24.36
CA ASP A 534 -30.97 -0.33 23.31
C ASP A 534 -31.26 1.09 23.84
N ALA A 535 -31.31 2.06 22.92
CA ALA A 535 -31.59 3.45 23.21
C ALA A 535 -32.35 4.13 22.06
N ALA A 536 -33.41 4.84 22.44
CA ALA A 536 -34.23 5.62 21.53
C ALA A 536 -34.62 6.95 22.19
N LYS A 537 -35.21 7.87 21.41
CA LYS A 537 -35.66 9.20 21.89
C LYS A 537 -36.44 9.20 23.21
N LEU A 538 -37.21 8.15 23.51
CA LEU A 538 -38.00 8.05 24.74
C LEU A 538 -37.17 7.66 25.97
N GLY A 539 -36.14 6.84 25.79
CA GLY A 539 -35.34 6.26 26.88
C GLY A 539 -34.37 5.19 26.39
N ARG A 540 -33.63 4.66 27.35
CA ARG A 540 -32.56 3.66 27.19
C ARG A 540 -32.78 2.51 28.16
N GLY A 541 -32.22 1.35 27.88
CA GLY A 541 -32.30 0.20 28.78
C GLY A 541 -31.46 -0.98 28.31
N GLY A 542 -31.47 -2.04 29.09
CA GLY A 542 -30.81 -3.29 28.71
C GLY A 542 -30.96 -4.40 29.73
N VAL A 543 -30.44 -5.57 29.36
CA VAL A 543 -30.35 -6.77 30.19
C VAL A 543 -28.90 -7.24 30.26
N TRP A 544 -28.45 -7.69 31.43
CA TRP A 544 -27.21 -8.43 31.62
C TRP A 544 -27.48 -9.81 32.24
N PHE A 545 -26.92 -10.85 31.65
CA PHE A 545 -26.80 -12.18 32.22
C PHE A 545 -25.41 -12.32 32.84
N THR A 546 -25.34 -12.68 34.12
CA THR A 546 -24.09 -12.66 34.90
C THR A 546 -23.71 -14.04 35.46
N ASP A 547 -22.40 -14.25 35.69
CA ASP A 547 -21.82 -15.35 36.47
C ASP A 547 -22.31 -15.29 37.94
N GLY A 548 -23.55 -15.75 38.17
CA GLY A 548 -24.24 -15.60 39.47
C GLY A 548 -25.75 -15.93 39.49
N ALA A 549 -26.38 -16.18 38.33
CA ALA A 549 -27.75 -16.70 38.17
C ALA A 549 -28.96 -15.73 38.27
N GLU A 550 -28.76 -14.40 38.36
CA GLU A 550 -29.85 -13.43 38.11
C GLU A 550 -29.52 -12.49 36.94
N ALA A 551 -30.56 -12.15 36.16
CA ALA A 551 -30.48 -11.23 35.04
C ALA A 551 -30.81 -9.80 35.48
N ILE A 552 -29.88 -8.87 35.29
CA ILE A 552 -30.08 -7.46 35.65
C ILE A 552 -30.82 -6.78 34.50
N VAL A 553 -32.06 -6.36 34.74
CA VAL A 553 -32.84 -5.56 33.78
C VAL A 553 -32.90 -4.11 34.27
N TRP A 554 -32.60 -3.16 33.39
CA TRP A 554 -32.67 -1.73 33.72
C TRP A 554 -33.27 -0.92 32.56
N ARG A 555 -33.93 0.19 32.90
CA ARG A 555 -34.53 1.13 31.95
C ARG A 555 -34.58 2.53 32.55
N GLU A 556 -34.23 3.54 31.77
CA GLU A 556 -34.21 4.94 32.20
C GLU A 556 -34.74 5.86 31.06
N PRO A 557 -35.67 6.78 31.35
CA PRO A 557 -36.14 7.75 30.36
C PRO A 557 -35.15 8.92 30.19
N TYR A 558 -34.97 9.40 28.96
CA TYR A 558 -34.18 10.61 28.71
C TYR A 558 -34.87 11.86 29.29
N GLN A 559 -34.08 12.85 29.73
CA GLN A 559 -34.60 14.16 30.14
C GLN A 559 -35.22 14.90 28.95
N GLU A 560 -36.26 15.71 29.18
CA GLU A 560 -36.95 16.45 28.13
C GLU A 560 -36.05 17.41 27.33
N ALA A 561 -34.97 17.92 27.93
CA ALA A 561 -33.96 18.70 27.21
C ALA A 561 -33.26 17.86 26.13
N VAL A 562 -32.82 16.64 26.48
CA VAL A 562 -32.22 15.68 25.54
C VAL A 562 -33.23 15.29 24.46
N LYS A 563 -34.46 14.90 24.86
CA LYS A 563 -35.52 14.51 23.92
C LYS A 563 -35.83 15.59 22.87
N LYS A 564 -35.73 16.87 23.24
CA LYS A 564 -35.96 18.00 22.32
C LYS A 564 -34.84 18.18 21.30
N GLU A 565 -33.58 17.89 21.65
CA GLU A 565 -32.43 18.01 20.74
C GLU A 565 -32.26 16.82 19.77
N VAL A 566 -33.07 15.75 19.90
CA VAL A 566 -33.00 14.57 19.01
C VAL A 566 -33.57 14.88 17.61
N ILE A 567 -32.75 14.65 16.58
CA ILE A 567 -33.12 14.73 15.17
C ILE A 567 -34.25 13.74 14.90
N SER A 568 -35.37 14.26 14.41
CA SER A 568 -36.59 13.49 14.12
C SER A 568 -37.46 14.25 13.12
N ASP A 569 -38.49 13.63 12.55
CA ASP A 569 -39.38 14.29 11.56
C ASP A 569 -40.04 15.57 12.09
N HIS A 570 -40.17 15.68 13.42
CA HIS A 570 -40.69 16.87 14.11
C HIS A 570 -39.60 17.84 14.62
N ASN A 571 -38.32 17.48 14.55
CA ASN A 571 -37.18 18.38 14.76
C ASN A 571 -36.01 18.02 13.83
N LEU A 572 -36.03 18.56 12.61
CA LEU A 572 -34.97 18.39 11.62
C LEU A 572 -33.70 19.20 11.93
N THR A 573 -33.75 20.09 12.93
CA THR A 573 -32.66 20.97 13.38
C THR A 573 -32.03 20.53 14.69
N GLY A 574 -32.36 19.33 15.17
CA GLY A 574 -31.75 18.72 16.35
C GLY A 574 -30.23 18.54 16.19
N LYS A 575 -29.56 18.34 17.32
CA LYS A 575 -28.10 18.14 17.39
C LYS A 575 -27.69 16.72 17.76
N LEU A 576 -28.64 15.90 18.24
CA LEU A 576 -28.39 14.52 18.69
C LEU A 576 -29.02 13.53 17.71
N THR A 577 -28.27 12.50 17.35
CA THR A 577 -28.72 11.36 16.53
C THR A 577 -29.08 10.16 17.42
N ASN A 578 -29.73 9.13 16.86
CA ASN A 578 -29.96 7.90 17.63
C ASN A 578 -28.64 7.21 18.03
N SER A 579 -27.60 7.31 17.21
CA SER A 579 -26.28 6.76 17.52
C SER A 579 -25.58 7.46 18.70
N ASP A 580 -25.84 8.75 18.92
CA ASP A 580 -25.38 9.45 20.13
C ASP A 580 -26.08 8.90 21.39
N LEU A 581 -27.38 8.60 21.28
CA LEU A 581 -28.16 7.96 22.36
C LEU A 581 -27.71 6.51 22.60
N GLU A 582 -27.45 5.73 21.54
CA GLU A 582 -26.92 4.36 21.61
C GLU A 582 -25.54 4.31 22.28
N LEU A 583 -24.67 5.29 21.99
CA LEU A 583 -23.37 5.41 22.64
C LEU A 583 -23.50 5.70 24.14
N GLU A 584 -24.33 6.68 24.53
CA GLU A 584 -24.62 6.97 25.94
C GLU A 584 -25.28 5.77 26.64
N GLY A 585 -26.24 5.11 25.99
CA GLY A 585 -26.91 3.91 26.47
C GLY A 585 -25.94 2.76 26.70
N THR A 586 -24.94 2.59 25.83
CA THR A 586 -23.88 1.58 25.96
C THR A 586 -22.94 1.88 27.12
N VAL A 587 -22.57 3.15 27.35
CA VAL A 587 -21.78 3.57 28.52
C VAL A 587 -22.55 3.29 29.82
N LEU A 588 -23.84 3.66 29.88
CA LEU A 588 -24.67 3.37 31.06
C LEU A 588 -24.90 1.88 31.26
N HIS A 589 -25.03 1.09 30.19
CA HIS A 589 -25.15 -0.37 30.27
C HIS A 589 -23.99 -0.99 31.06
N HIS A 590 -22.75 -0.58 30.76
CA HIS A 590 -21.56 -1.02 31.49
C HIS A 590 -21.49 -0.45 32.92
N PHE A 591 -21.95 0.78 33.14
CA PHE A 591 -22.05 1.36 34.50
C PHE A 591 -23.02 0.57 35.39
N VAL A 592 -24.17 0.14 34.88
CA VAL A 592 -25.14 -0.68 35.62
C VAL A 592 -24.53 -2.03 36.00
N LEU A 593 -23.79 -2.68 35.09
CA LEU A 593 -23.05 -3.91 35.41
C LEU A 593 -22.00 -3.66 36.50
N GLY A 594 -21.20 -2.60 36.38
CA GLY A 594 -20.18 -2.25 37.38
C GLY A 594 -20.72 -1.85 38.77
N LYS A 595 -22.03 -1.59 38.90
CA LYS A 595 -22.72 -1.36 40.17
C LYS A 595 -23.25 -2.62 40.84
N THR A 596 -23.43 -3.70 40.08
CA THR A 596 -24.20 -4.89 40.47
C THR A 596 -23.39 -6.18 40.42
N ALA A 597 -22.34 -6.22 39.60
CA ALA A 597 -21.43 -7.35 39.47
C ALA A 597 -19.96 -6.89 39.53
N GLN A 598 -19.07 -7.77 39.99
CA GLN A 598 -17.63 -7.54 39.88
C GLN A 598 -17.23 -7.58 38.39
N VAL A 599 -16.61 -6.49 37.92
CA VAL A 599 -16.13 -6.33 36.52
C VAL A 599 -14.62 -6.20 36.40
N GLU A 600 -13.89 -5.95 37.50
CA GLU A 600 -12.42 -5.79 37.45
C GLU A 600 -11.74 -7.03 36.86
N GLY A 601 -10.94 -6.81 35.80
CA GLY A 601 -10.21 -7.85 35.09
C GLY A 601 -11.07 -8.87 34.33
N ARG A 602 -12.37 -8.62 34.13
CA ARG A 602 -13.28 -9.54 33.44
C ARG A 602 -13.63 -9.05 32.04
N THR A 603 -13.83 -10.01 31.13
CA THR A 603 -14.35 -9.74 29.79
C THR A 603 -15.88 -9.80 29.80
N THR A 604 -16.48 -8.83 29.12
CA THR A 604 -17.93 -8.61 29.05
C THR A 604 -18.34 -8.43 27.60
N TYR A 605 -19.42 -9.09 27.19
CA TYR A 605 -19.96 -8.98 25.85
C TYR A 605 -21.25 -8.17 25.85
N THR A 606 -21.32 -7.12 25.03
CA THR A 606 -22.57 -6.40 24.74
C THR A 606 -22.98 -6.64 23.29
N GLY A 607 -24.09 -7.33 23.09
CA GLY A 607 -24.74 -7.46 21.80
C GLY A 607 -25.77 -6.34 21.56
N TYR A 608 -26.16 -6.17 20.30
CA TYR A 608 -27.32 -5.39 19.90
C TYR A 608 -28.39 -6.35 19.35
N GLN A 609 -29.39 -6.72 20.15
CA GLN A 609 -30.51 -7.58 19.71
C GLN A 609 -31.81 -6.79 19.50
N LEU A 610 -31.99 -6.30 18.27
CA LEU A 610 -33.16 -5.53 17.81
C LEU A 610 -34.54 -6.24 17.87
N LEU A 611 -34.62 -7.53 18.23
CA LEU A 611 -35.81 -8.37 17.99
C LEU A 611 -36.34 -9.17 19.18
N ALA A 612 -35.67 -9.16 20.34
CA ALA A 612 -35.95 -10.12 21.41
C ALA A 612 -37.18 -9.79 22.30
N THR A 613 -37.62 -8.53 22.38
CA THR A 613 -38.50 -8.05 23.48
C THR A 613 -39.76 -7.29 23.06
N VAL A 614 -40.15 -7.33 21.78
CA VAL A 614 -41.27 -6.52 21.24
C VAL A 614 -42.58 -7.31 21.21
N GLN A 615 -43.71 -6.71 21.62
CA GLN A 615 -45.03 -7.38 21.61
C GLN A 615 -45.53 -7.64 20.18
N ASP A 616 -46.34 -8.69 19.93
CA ASP A 616 -46.71 -9.18 18.58
C ASP A 616 -47.48 -8.19 17.66
N ALA A 617 -47.94 -7.05 18.19
CA ALA A 617 -48.46 -5.93 17.39
C ALA A 617 -47.32 -5.02 16.92
N GLU A 618 -46.56 -4.45 17.86
CA GLU A 618 -45.37 -3.62 17.63
C GLU A 618 -44.26 -4.40 16.88
N ARG A 619 -44.18 -5.73 17.06
CA ARG A 619 -43.27 -6.62 16.33
C ARG A 619 -43.60 -6.63 14.84
N ARG A 620 -44.88 -6.50 14.46
CA ARG A 620 -45.27 -6.41 13.05
C ARG A 620 -44.89 -5.06 12.45
N GLU A 621 -45.12 -3.99 13.20
CA GLU A 621 -44.71 -2.63 12.82
C GLU A 621 -43.18 -2.54 12.70
N LEU A 622 -42.43 -3.04 13.69
CA LEU A 622 -40.97 -3.11 13.65
C LEU A 622 -40.45 -4.09 12.59
N LEU A 623 -41.14 -5.19 12.30
CA LEU A 623 -40.79 -6.06 11.16
C LEU A 623 -41.05 -5.35 9.84
N ASP A 624 -42.10 -4.52 9.74
CA ASP A 624 -42.38 -3.73 8.55
C ASP A 624 -41.42 -2.52 8.41
N ASP A 625 -40.90 -1.98 9.52
CA ASP A 625 -39.81 -1.00 9.54
C ASP A 625 -38.44 -1.63 9.23
N ILE A 626 -38.13 -2.82 9.77
CA ILE A 626 -36.94 -3.60 9.41
C ILE A 626 -37.03 -3.97 7.92
N ARG A 627 -38.19 -4.40 7.43
CA ARG A 627 -38.44 -4.56 5.99
C ARG A 627 -38.33 -3.24 5.24
N ALA A 628 -38.70 -2.10 5.80
CA ALA A 628 -38.52 -0.79 5.16
C ALA A 628 -37.04 -0.37 5.11
N VAL A 629 -36.23 -0.77 6.10
CA VAL A 629 -34.76 -0.62 6.13
C VAL A 629 -34.10 -1.57 5.14
N GLU A 630 -34.48 -2.85 5.10
CA GLU A 630 -34.05 -3.83 4.10
C GLU A 630 -34.41 -3.34 2.68
N LEU A 631 -35.66 -2.91 2.47
CA LEU A 631 -36.14 -2.31 1.23
C LEU A 631 -35.42 -0.98 0.94
N GLY A 632 -34.98 -0.24 1.96
CA GLY A 632 -34.16 0.97 1.85
C GLY A 632 -32.73 0.68 1.39
N ILE A 633 -32.10 -0.36 1.94
CA ILE A 633 -30.81 -0.91 1.52
C ILE A 633 -30.91 -1.44 0.09
N GLU A 634 -31.98 -2.19 -0.23
CA GLU A 634 -32.29 -2.65 -1.59
C GLU A 634 -32.51 -1.48 -2.55
N ARG A 635 -33.23 -0.40 -2.16
CA ARG A 635 -33.41 0.84 -2.94
C ARG A 635 -32.08 1.59 -3.15
N GLY A 636 -31.11 1.45 -2.24
CA GLY A 636 -29.73 1.91 -2.43
C GLY A 636 -28.99 1.20 -3.57
N VAL A 637 -29.53 0.07 -4.04
CA VAL A 637 -29.02 -0.74 -5.14
C VAL A 637 -30.00 -0.69 -6.33
N CYS A 638 -29.52 -0.82 -7.57
CA CYS A 638 -30.42 -0.87 -8.72
C CYS A 638 -31.28 -2.15 -8.65
N PRO A 639 -32.63 -2.09 -8.81
CA PRO A 639 -33.52 -3.26 -8.62
C PRO A 639 -33.14 -4.51 -9.42
N SER A 640 -32.59 -4.33 -10.63
CA SER A 640 -32.07 -5.43 -11.47
C SER A 640 -30.92 -6.24 -10.84
N ARG A 641 -30.21 -5.69 -9.85
CA ARG A 641 -29.18 -6.38 -9.07
C ARG A 641 -29.76 -7.11 -7.86
N VAL A 642 -30.74 -6.51 -7.21
CA VAL A 642 -31.47 -7.11 -6.07
C VAL A 642 -32.17 -8.39 -6.53
N ALA A 643 -32.95 -8.33 -7.61
CA ALA A 643 -33.60 -9.50 -8.21
C ALA A 643 -32.60 -10.60 -8.64
N LYS A 644 -31.39 -10.21 -9.06
CA LYS A 644 -30.32 -11.17 -9.40
C LYS A 644 -29.72 -11.83 -8.15
N ALA A 645 -29.52 -11.08 -7.07
CA ALA A 645 -29.02 -11.61 -5.80
C ALA A 645 -30.00 -12.62 -5.19
N HIS A 646 -31.29 -12.27 -5.13
CA HIS A 646 -32.36 -13.19 -4.71
C HIS A 646 -32.38 -14.47 -5.56
N SER A 647 -32.36 -14.36 -6.89
CA SER A 647 -32.32 -15.54 -7.78
C SER A 647 -31.10 -16.45 -7.56
N VAL A 648 -29.92 -15.87 -7.26
CA VAL A 648 -28.73 -16.63 -6.90
C VAL A 648 -28.90 -17.29 -5.54
N TRP A 649 -29.48 -16.60 -4.55
CA TRP A 649 -29.74 -17.14 -3.22
C TRP A 649 -30.76 -18.30 -3.24
N THR A 650 -31.86 -18.18 -3.99
CA THR A 650 -32.81 -19.30 -4.20
C THR A 650 -32.10 -20.53 -4.81
N THR A 651 -31.16 -20.31 -5.72
CA THR A 651 -30.37 -21.39 -6.33
C THR A 651 -29.34 -21.98 -5.35
N TRP A 652 -28.84 -21.18 -4.40
CA TRP A 652 -27.98 -21.63 -3.30
C TRP A 652 -28.75 -22.50 -2.30
N VAL A 653 -29.94 -22.07 -1.85
CA VAL A 653 -30.82 -22.86 -0.98
C VAL A 653 -31.10 -24.23 -1.60
N ALA A 654 -31.60 -24.27 -2.84
CA ALA A 654 -31.89 -25.52 -3.55
C ALA A 654 -30.64 -26.41 -3.78
N PHE A 655 -29.44 -25.82 -3.81
CA PHE A 655 -28.18 -26.56 -3.88
C PHE A 655 -27.81 -27.16 -2.51
N CYS A 656 -27.97 -26.42 -1.41
CA CYS A 656 -27.76 -26.94 -0.05
C CYS A 656 -28.78 -28.04 0.29
N ASP A 657 -30.06 -27.86 -0.07
CA ASP A 657 -31.11 -28.88 0.07
C ASP A 657 -30.71 -30.19 -0.64
N SER A 658 -30.15 -30.09 -1.85
CA SER A 658 -29.68 -31.25 -2.63
C SER A 658 -28.49 -32.01 -2.01
N LEU A 659 -27.83 -31.39 -1.02
CA LEU A 659 -26.74 -31.97 -0.23
C LEU A 659 -27.15 -32.25 1.22
N THR A 660 -28.44 -32.07 1.59
CA THR A 660 -28.94 -32.16 2.97
C THR A 660 -28.20 -31.24 3.95
N LEU A 661 -27.81 -30.05 3.48
CA LEU A 661 -27.15 -29.00 4.28
C LEU A 661 -28.10 -27.84 4.53
N ASP A 662 -27.96 -27.16 5.67
CA ASP A 662 -28.66 -25.90 5.91
C ASP A 662 -28.04 -24.76 5.06
N PRO A 663 -28.84 -23.81 4.54
CA PRO A 663 -28.30 -22.72 3.72
C PRO A 663 -27.28 -21.80 4.42
N GLY A 664 -27.24 -21.80 5.75
CA GLY A 664 -26.25 -21.09 6.57
C GLY A 664 -24.96 -21.89 6.85
N LEU A 665 -24.92 -23.17 6.46
CA LEU A 665 -23.81 -24.11 6.69
C LEU A 665 -23.37 -24.23 8.16
N SER A 666 -24.31 -24.06 9.09
CA SER A 666 -24.08 -24.07 10.54
C SER A 666 -23.52 -25.41 11.06
N ALA A 667 -23.79 -26.51 10.37
CA ALA A 667 -23.27 -27.85 10.69
C ALA A 667 -21.97 -28.23 9.95
N VAL A 668 -21.30 -27.29 9.27
CA VAL A 668 -20.13 -27.57 8.41
C VAL A 668 -18.86 -26.89 8.94
N ASP A 669 -17.88 -27.68 9.43
CA ASP A 669 -16.61 -27.20 10.01
C ASP A 669 -15.73 -26.36 9.06
N ASP A 670 -15.89 -26.55 7.75
CA ASP A 670 -15.25 -25.74 6.70
C ASP A 670 -16.22 -25.47 5.52
N PRO A 671 -16.97 -24.35 5.57
CA PRO A 671 -17.96 -24.02 4.54
C PRO A 671 -17.33 -23.61 3.19
N LEU A 672 -16.01 -23.39 3.15
CA LEU A 672 -15.26 -23.01 1.95
C LEU A 672 -15.44 -24.04 0.82
N LEU A 673 -15.31 -25.34 1.12
CA LEU A 673 -15.44 -26.38 0.10
C LEU A 673 -16.83 -26.40 -0.54
N ILE A 674 -17.88 -26.09 0.23
CA ILE A 674 -19.27 -26.07 -0.25
C ILE A 674 -19.49 -24.90 -1.22
N ILE A 675 -18.98 -23.69 -0.92
CA ILE A 675 -19.09 -22.55 -1.83
C ILE A 675 -18.21 -22.69 -3.08
N LEU A 676 -17.05 -23.35 -2.98
CA LEU A 676 -16.21 -23.70 -4.13
C LEU A 676 -16.89 -24.74 -5.03
N LEU A 677 -17.58 -25.73 -4.46
CA LEU A 677 -18.38 -26.72 -5.19
C LEU A 677 -19.56 -26.06 -5.91
N PHE A 678 -20.34 -25.21 -5.23
CA PHE A 678 -21.42 -24.41 -5.82
C PHE A 678 -20.91 -23.60 -7.02
N GLY A 679 -19.82 -22.84 -6.84
CA GLY A 679 -19.22 -22.06 -7.92
C GLY A 679 -18.78 -22.90 -9.12
N THR A 680 -18.24 -24.08 -8.87
CA THR A 680 -17.80 -25.02 -9.93
C THR A 680 -19.01 -25.61 -10.67
N GLN A 681 -20.06 -26.02 -9.95
CA GLN A 681 -21.31 -26.50 -10.56
C GLN A 681 -22.03 -25.40 -11.35
N TRP A 682 -22.00 -24.16 -10.85
CA TRP A 682 -22.52 -22.98 -11.55
C TRP A 682 -21.73 -22.73 -12.82
N ARG A 683 -20.40 -22.73 -12.74
CA ARG A 683 -19.52 -22.55 -13.90
C ARG A 683 -19.80 -23.57 -14.99
N HIS A 684 -19.94 -24.85 -14.65
CA HIS A 684 -20.23 -25.92 -15.62
C HIS A 684 -21.69 -25.96 -16.10
N GLY A 685 -22.55 -25.05 -15.66
CA GLY A 685 -23.94 -24.96 -16.11
C GLY A 685 -24.90 -25.96 -15.47
N LYS A 686 -24.47 -26.75 -14.47
CA LYS A 686 -25.35 -27.72 -13.78
C LYS A 686 -26.48 -26.99 -13.05
N ILE A 687 -26.10 -26.04 -12.21
CA ILE A 687 -27.04 -25.23 -11.40
C ILE A 687 -27.29 -23.82 -11.95
N ALA A 688 -26.46 -23.32 -12.88
CA ALA A 688 -26.67 -22.00 -13.45
C ALA A 688 -27.98 -21.91 -14.28
N PRO A 689 -28.72 -20.79 -14.22
CA PRO A 689 -29.99 -20.63 -14.94
C PRO A 689 -29.92 -20.84 -16.45
N SER A 690 -28.77 -20.58 -17.08
CA SER A 690 -28.56 -20.78 -18.52
C SER A 690 -28.45 -22.25 -18.95
N LYS A 691 -28.30 -23.18 -18.01
CA LYS A 691 -28.01 -24.61 -18.23
C LYS A 691 -26.86 -24.89 -19.21
N ARG A 692 -25.90 -23.95 -19.26
CA ARG A 692 -24.72 -23.97 -20.15
C ARG A 692 -23.50 -23.48 -19.37
N GLN A 693 -22.32 -23.92 -19.77
CA GLN A 693 -21.07 -23.46 -19.16
C GLN A 693 -20.95 -21.92 -19.27
N VAL A 694 -20.62 -21.28 -18.15
CA VAL A 694 -20.39 -19.83 -18.06
C VAL A 694 -18.92 -19.52 -17.78
N ARG A 695 -18.54 -18.26 -17.98
CA ARG A 695 -17.19 -17.78 -17.68
C ARG A 695 -16.94 -17.73 -16.17
N GLY A 696 -15.69 -17.87 -15.76
CA GLY A 696 -15.24 -17.82 -14.36
C GLY A 696 -15.77 -16.59 -13.62
N ARG A 697 -15.73 -15.40 -14.24
CA ARG A 697 -16.28 -14.16 -13.65
C ARG A 697 -17.78 -14.23 -13.36
N THR A 698 -18.55 -14.98 -14.15
CA THR A 698 -20.00 -15.14 -13.95
C THR A 698 -20.31 -16.08 -12.79
N ALA A 699 -19.49 -17.12 -12.58
CA ALA A 699 -19.57 -17.98 -11.41
C ALA A 699 -19.07 -17.27 -10.14
N GLU A 700 -17.95 -16.55 -10.23
CA GLU A 700 -17.43 -15.67 -9.17
C GLU A 700 -18.47 -14.66 -8.70
N ASP A 701 -19.16 -13.98 -9.63
CA ASP A 701 -20.23 -13.04 -9.32
C ASP A 701 -21.38 -13.71 -8.55
N ALA A 702 -21.73 -14.97 -8.87
CA ALA A 702 -22.76 -15.73 -8.16
C ALA A 702 -22.31 -16.11 -6.74
N MET A 703 -21.14 -16.74 -6.61
CA MET A 703 -20.54 -17.08 -5.32
C MET A 703 -20.35 -15.84 -4.42
N ARG A 704 -19.98 -14.68 -5.00
CA ARG A 704 -19.86 -13.41 -4.26
C ARG A 704 -21.21 -12.92 -3.73
N GLN A 705 -22.31 -13.11 -4.47
CA GLN A 705 -23.65 -12.78 -3.97
C GLN A 705 -24.07 -13.71 -2.82
N VAL A 706 -23.69 -14.99 -2.85
CA VAL A 706 -23.87 -15.93 -1.71
C VAL A 706 -23.08 -15.44 -0.49
N GLY A 707 -21.78 -15.16 -0.62
CA GLY A 707 -20.98 -14.64 0.50
C GLY A 707 -21.46 -13.31 1.07
N GLN A 708 -21.96 -12.42 0.21
CA GLN A 708 -22.61 -11.17 0.64
C GLN A 708 -23.91 -11.44 1.41
N ALA A 709 -24.72 -12.42 1.01
CA ALA A 709 -25.91 -12.81 1.76
C ALA A 709 -25.57 -13.42 3.13
N PHE A 710 -24.49 -14.21 3.25
CA PHE A 710 -23.96 -14.63 4.56
C PHE A 710 -23.65 -13.42 5.45
N SER A 711 -22.91 -12.43 4.95
CA SER A 711 -22.62 -11.20 5.72
C SER A 711 -23.89 -10.40 6.08
N SER A 712 -24.88 -10.34 5.19
CA SER A 712 -26.18 -9.70 5.49
C SER A 712 -26.99 -10.43 6.56
N LEU A 713 -26.78 -11.74 6.72
CA LEU A 713 -27.37 -12.56 7.79
C LEU A 713 -26.52 -12.55 9.09
N GLY A 714 -25.47 -11.74 9.17
CA GLY A 714 -24.54 -11.69 10.31
C GLY A 714 -23.57 -12.88 10.39
N LEU A 715 -23.53 -13.74 9.36
CA LEU A 715 -22.65 -14.90 9.29
C LEU A 715 -21.29 -14.55 8.66
N LEU A 716 -20.26 -15.32 9.02
CA LEU A 716 -18.94 -15.21 8.39
C LEU A 716 -19.04 -15.60 6.91
N ASP A 717 -18.57 -14.73 6.02
CA ASP A 717 -18.53 -15.00 4.57
C ASP A 717 -17.58 -16.18 4.27
N PRO A 718 -18.07 -17.33 3.73
CA PRO A 718 -17.27 -18.54 3.52
C PRO A 718 -16.11 -18.41 2.54
N ARG A 719 -15.96 -17.25 1.89
CA ARG A 719 -14.89 -16.94 0.94
C ARG A 719 -13.70 -16.24 1.60
N MET A 720 -13.88 -15.75 2.83
CA MET A 720 -12.86 -15.06 3.60
C MET A 720 -11.98 -16.07 4.35
N ASN A 721 -10.73 -15.72 4.57
CA ASN A 721 -9.81 -16.55 5.32
C ASN A 721 -10.18 -16.53 6.82
N ARG A 722 -10.63 -17.68 7.33
CA ARG A 722 -11.00 -17.89 8.74
C ARG A 722 -9.89 -17.59 9.75
N TYR A 723 -8.62 -17.60 9.32
CA TYR A 723 -7.43 -17.34 10.16
C TYR A 723 -6.81 -15.95 9.94
N ALA A 724 -7.27 -15.20 8.94
CA ALA A 724 -6.78 -13.86 8.64
C ALA A 724 -7.94 -12.95 8.18
N PRO A 725 -8.70 -12.38 9.14
CA PRO A 725 -9.87 -11.55 8.86
C PRO A 725 -9.58 -10.44 7.85
N GLY A 726 -10.53 -10.22 6.92
CA GLY A 726 -10.39 -9.23 5.84
C GLY A 726 -9.57 -9.70 4.63
N THR A 727 -8.98 -10.90 4.63
CA THR A 727 -8.31 -11.49 3.46
C THR A 727 -9.17 -12.57 2.80
N MET A 728 -9.03 -12.72 1.48
CA MET A 728 -9.70 -13.80 0.73
C MET A 728 -8.96 -15.13 0.89
N ASP A 729 -9.70 -16.24 0.91
CA ASP A 729 -9.08 -17.55 1.01
C ASP A 729 -8.16 -17.92 -0.19
N PHE A 730 -7.14 -18.74 0.09
CA PHE A 730 -6.14 -19.19 -0.88
C PHE A 730 -6.69 -20.14 -1.94
N CYS A 731 -7.51 -21.12 -1.56
CA CYS A 731 -8.15 -22.08 -2.46
C CYS A 731 -9.15 -21.38 -3.37
N TRP A 732 -9.94 -20.45 -2.83
CA TRP A 732 -10.76 -19.52 -3.62
C TRP A 732 -9.92 -18.78 -4.67
N THR A 733 -8.84 -18.13 -4.25
CA THR A 733 -7.99 -17.33 -5.14
C THR A 733 -7.32 -18.19 -6.22
N ARG A 734 -6.92 -19.43 -5.92
CA ARG A 734 -6.42 -20.38 -6.91
C ARG A 734 -7.49 -20.84 -7.90
N LEU A 735 -8.72 -21.13 -7.45
CA LEU A 735 -9.81 -21.57 -8.32
C LEU A 735 -10.16 -20.49 -9.35
N LEU A 736 -10.34 -19.24 -8.92
CA LEU A 736 -10.56 -18.11 -9.84
C LEU A 736 -9.40 -17.91 -10.82
N LYS A 737 -8.15 -18.12 -10.37
CA LYS A 737 -6.96 -18.03 -11.22
C LYS A 737 -6.90 -19.17 -12.26
N SER A 738 -7.48 -20.34 -11.97
CA SER A 738 -7.66 -21.42 -12.97
C SER A 738 -8.68 -21.00 -14.02
N TRP A 739 -9.89 -20.61 -13.59
CA TRP A 739 -10.95 -20.22 -14.51
C TRP A 739 -10.54 -19.05 -15.41
N LYS A 740 -9.77 -18.08 -14.90
CA LYS A 740 -9.21 -16.96 -15.68
C LYS A 740 -8.19 -17.39 -16.74
N LYS A 741 -7.51 -18.53 -16.58
CA LYS A 741 -6.62 -19.12 -17.60
C LYS A 741 -7.39 -19.91 -18.67
N GLU A 742 -8.46 -20.57 -18.26
CA GLU A 742 -9.33 -21.37 -19.14
C GLU A 742 -10.30 -20.50 -19.97
N ASP A 743 -10.77 -19.38 -19.40
CA ASP A 743 -11.67 -18.45 -20.07
C ASP A 743 -10.96 -17.75 -21.25
N PRO A 744 -11.61 -17.59 -22.42
CA PRO A 744 -11.06 -16.81 -23.52
C PRO A 744 -10.94 -15.34 -23.13
N ALA A 745 -9.82 -14.72 -23.55
CA ALA A 745 -9.49 -13.33 -23.24
C ALA A 745 -10.67 -12.37 -23.47
N ALA A 746 -10.86 -11.44 -22.55
CA ALA A 746 -11.94 -10.46 -22.63
C ALA A 746 -11.79 -9.60 -23.89
N GLN A 747 -12.75 -9.70 -24.81
CA GLN A 747 -12.82 -8.80 -25.95
C GLN A 747 -13.02 -7.37 -25.43
N ARG A 748 -12.05 -6.48 -25.71
CA ARG A 748 -12.23 -5.05 -25.44
C ARG A 748 -13.45 -4.57 -26.22
N VAL A 749 -14.47 -4.10 -25.51
CA VAL A 749 -15.56 -3.33 -26.12
C VAL A 749 -14.91 -2.10 -26.74
N ARG A 750 -14.87 -2.04 -28.08
CA ARG A 750 -14.23 -0.93 -28.79
C ARG A 750 -15.02 0.35 -28.50
N PRO A 751 -14.35 1.50 -28.26
CA PRO A 751 -15.05 2.78 -28.19
C PRO A 751 -15.78 3.06 -29.51
N LEU A 752 -16.80 3.91 -29.44
CA LEU A 752 -17.61 4.33 -30.58
C LEU A 752 -16.71 4.78 -31.76
N PRO A 753 -16.73 4.10 -32.92
CA PRO A 753 -15.81 4.43 -34.01
C PRO A 753 -15.99 5.86 -34.50
N LYS A 754 -14.88 6.57 -34.72
CA LYS A 754 -14.89 7.96 -35.22
C LYS A 754 -15.55 8.07 -36.60
N SER A 755 -15.49 7.02 -37.42
CA SER A 755 -16.23 6.90 -38.68
C SER A 755 -17.75 6.96 -38.46
N LEU A 756 -18.27 6.24 -37.47
CA LEU A 756 -19.69 6.25 -37.12
C LEU A 756 -20.16 7.62 -36.62
N LEU A 757 -19.35 8.29 -35.78
CA LEU A 757 -19.62 9.65 -35.31
C LEU A 757 -19.63 10.67 -36.47
N ARG A 758 -18.73 10.53 -37.43
CA ARG A 758 -18.72 11.37 -38.65
C ARG A 758 -19.90 11.08 -39.57
N GLN A 759 -20.36 9.83 -39.67
CA GLN A 759 -21.58 9.48 -40.42
C GLN A 759 -22.83 10.04 -39.74
N ALA A 760 -22.91 9.98 -38.40
CA ALA A 760 -23.97 10.65 -37.64
C ALA A 760 -23.98 12.16 -37.90
N SER A 761 -22.81 12.82 -37.96
CA SER A 761 -22.72 14.24 -38.36
C SER A 761 -23.21 14.47 -39.78
N LYS A 762 -22.76 13.69 -40.78
CA LYS A 762 -23.25 13.82 -42.17
C LYS A 762 -24.77 13.70 -42.27
N LEU A 763 -25.37 12.77 -41.53
CA LEU A 763 -26.83 12.65 -41.47
C LEU A 763 -27.47 13.85 -40.78
N ALA A 764 -27.00 14.24 -39.58
CA ALA A 764 -27.55 15.36 -38.82
C ALA A 764 -27.44 16.72 -39.53
N SER A 765 -26.46 16.89 -40.42
CA SER A 765 -26.27 18.07 -41.25
C SER A 765 -27.21 18.19 -42.46
N LYS A 766 -27.97 17.13 -42.83
CA LYS A 766 -28.95 17.22 -43.91
C LYS A 766 -30.07 18.22 -43.55
N PRO A 767 -30.58 19.04 -44.49
CA PRO A 767 -31.68 19.99 -44.21
C PRO A 767 -32.92 19.30 -43.62
N THR A 768 -33.23 18.10 -44.11
CA THR A 768 -34.35 17.26 -43.67
C THR A 768 -34.18 16.58 -42.31
N SER A 769 -33.05 16.77 -41.61
CA SER A 769 -32.80 16.09 -40.34
C SER A 769 -33.53 16.73 -39.15
N THR A 770 -34.22 15.88 -38.41
CA THR A 770 -35.04 16.25 -37.25
C THR A 770 -34.23 16.88 -36.13
N HIS A 771 -34.89 17.70 -35.31
CA HIS A 771 -34.31 18.28 -34.10
C HIS A 771 -33.73 17.21 -33.16
N ALA A 772 -34.41 16.06 -33.03
CA ALA A 772 -33.93 14.91 -32.27
C ALA A 772 -32.62 14.32 -32.83
N ALA A 773 -32.49 14.17 -34.16
CA ALA A 773 -31.26 13.68 -34.79
C ALA A 773 -30.07 14.63 -34.58
N LYS A 774 -30.32 15.95 -34.70
CA LYS A 774 -29.33 17.00 -34.44
C LYS A 774 -28.87 17.00 -32.97
N ALA A 775 -29.79 16.84 -32.02
CA ALA A 775 -29.49 16.68 -30.60
C ALA A 775 -28.71 15.40 -30.31
N MET A 776 -29.13 14.24 -30.84
CA MET A 776 -28.42 12.97 -30.67
C MET A 776 -26.99 13.04 -31.19
N ASN A 777 -26.75 13.60 -32.38
CA ASN A 777 -25.39 13.75 -32.89
C ASN A 777 -24.49 14.61 -31.98
N ARG A 778 -24.98 15.76 -31.51
CA ARG A 778 -24.24 16.62 -30.56
C ARG A 778 -23.90 15.89 -29.26
N LEU A 779 -24.85 15.12 -28.73
CA LEU A 779 -24.68 14.32 -27.51
C LEU A 779 -23.72 13.14 -27.69
N MET A 780 -23.67 12.53 -28.88
CA MET A 780 -22.67 11.51 -29.23
C MET A 780 -21.26 12.11 -29.21
N TRP A 781 -21.06 13.30 -29.78
CA TRP A 781 -19.77 14.00 -29.72
C TRP A 781 -19.41 14.46 -28.31
N LEU A 782 -20.36 14.97 -27.53
CA LEU A 782 -20.16 15.31 -26.12
C LEU A 782 -19.68 14.09 -25.31
N GLY A 783 -20.35 12.96 -25.46
CA GLY A 783 -19.98 11.70 -24.81
C GLY A 783 -18.61 11.17 -25.25
N PHE A 784 -18.25 11.35 -26.52
CA PHE A 784 -16.95 10.95 -27.07
C PHE A 784 -15.80 11.83 -26.54
N PHE A 785 -15.91 13.16 -26.63
CA PHE A 785 -14.84 14.08 -26.25
C PHE A 785 -14.59 14.11 -24.73
N PHE A 786 -15.64 14.05 -23.92
CA PHE A 786 -15.53 14.12 -22.45
C PHE A 786 -15.61 12.74 -21.77
N LEU A 787 -15.55 11.64 -22.55
CA LEU A 787 -15.57 10.24 -22.08
C LEU A 787 -16.73 9.93 -21.11
N LEU A 788 -17.89 10.54 -21.33
CA LEU A 788 -19.01 10.49 -20.40
C LEU A 788 -19.71 9.13 -20.42
N ARG A 789 -20.20 8.70 -19.26
CA ARG A 789 -21.15 7.57 -19.17
C ARG A 789 -22.52 8.00 -19.68
N PRO A 790 -23.28 7.15 -20.41
CA PRO A 790 -24.61 7.47 -20.97
C PRO A 790 -25.54 8.23 -20.02
N GLY A 791 -25.71 7.76 -18.78
CA GLY A 791 -26.57 8.40 -17.77
C GLY A 791 -26.11 9.77 -17.23
N LYS A 792 -25.09 10.40 -17.85
CA LYS A 792 -24.69 11.79 -17.58
C LYS A 792 -25.09 12.77 -18.68
N PHE A 793 -25.45 12.27 -19.86
CA PHE A 793 -25.82 13.08 -21.03
C PHE A 793 -27.00 12.50 -21.83
N LEU A 794 -27.73 11.51 -21.27
CA LEU A 794 -28.96 10.93 -21.83
C LEU A 794 -29.97 10.73 -20.71
N SER A 795 -31.25 10.81 -21.06
CA SER A 795 -32.37 10.60 -20.15
C SER A 795 -32.74 9.10 -20.01
N LYS A 796 -33.05 8.71 -18.79
CA LYS A 796 -33.52 7.37 -18.38
C LYS A 796 -34.33 7.49 -17.08
N ALA A 797 -35.26 6.57 -16.84
CA ALA A 797 -35.88 6.41 -15.51
C ALA A 797 -34.80 6.30 -14.42
N GLY A 798 -34.88 7.15 -13.39
CA GLY A 798 -33.89 7.23 -12.31
C GLY A 798 -32.55 7.88 -12.68
N THR A 799 -32.50 8.80 -13.65
CA THR A 799 -31.25 9.51 -14.02
C THR A 799 -30.75 10.41 -12.87
N GLN A 800 -29.70 9.96 -12.17
CA GLN A 800 -29.07 10.72 -11.09
C GLN A 800 -27.97 11.66 -11.62
N PHE A 801 -28.14 12.97 -11.33
CA PHE A 801 -27.17 14.04 -11.59
C PHE A 801 -26.66 14.11 -13.05
N PRO A 802 -27.51 14.46 -14.02
CA PRO A 802 -27.07 14.76 -15.39
C PRO A 802 -26.26 16.08 -15.43
N PHE A 803 -25.53 16.31 -16.52
CA PHE A 803 -24.97 17.65 -16.77
C PHE A 803 -26.06 18.63 -17.18
N LYS A 804 -25.93 19.87 -16.71
CA LYS A 804 -26.87 20.99 -16.90
C LYS A 804 -26.20 22.18 -17.60
N VAL A 805 -26.99 23.12 -18.13
CA VAL A 805 -26.46 24.29 -18.86
C VAL A 805 -25.48 25.12 -18.01
N LYS A 806 -25.77 25.37 -16.72
CA LYS A 806 -24.89 26.10 -15.78
C LYS A 806 -23.55 25.42 -15.48
N GLN A 807 -23.46 24.12 -15.77
CA GLN A 807 -22.24 23.32 -15.61
C GLN A 807 -21.38 23.31 -16.89
N VAL A 808 -21.78 24.02 -17.95
CA VAL A 808 -20.91 24.30 -19.10
C VAL A 808 -20.19 25.62 -18.85
N PHE A 809 -18.90 25.69 -19.14
CA PHE A 809 -18.15 26.94 -19.14
C PHE A 809 -17.44 27.17 -20.47
N PHE A 810 -17.27 28.43 -20.83
CA PHE A 810 -16.63 28.91 -22.05
C PHE A 810 -15.58 29.97 -21.68
N ARG A 811 -14.45 29.99 -22.37
CA ARG A 811 -13.42 31.01 -22.19
C ARG A 811 -13.17 31.78 -23.48
N ILE A 812 -13.13 33.11 -23.35
CA ILE A 812 -12.82 34.07 -24.40
C ILE A 812 -11.66 34.91 -23.86
N ASN A 813 -10.48 34.77 -24.45
CA ASN A 813 -9.22 35.27 -23.88
C ASN A 813 -9.05 34.79 -22.43
N ASP A 814 -8.92 35.71 -21.46
CA ASP A 814 -8.79 35.40 -20.03
C ASP A 814 -10.14 35.35 -19.27
N ALA A 815 -11.24 35.74 -19.92
CA ALA A 815 -12.57 35.80 -19.30
C ALA A 815 -13.33 34.47 -19.43
N GLU A 816 -13.86 33.96 -18.32
CA GLU A 816 -14.66 32.74 -18.27
C GLU A 816 -16.14 33.06 -18.02
N PHE A 817 -17.02 32.42 -18.80
CA PHE A 817 -18.47 32.60 -18.73
C PHE A 817 -19.16 31.23 -18.60
N HIS A 818 -20.18 31.14 -17.75
CA HIS A 818 -21.02 29.94 -17.67
C HIS A 818 -22.06 29.93 -18.81
N GLY A 819 -22.43 28.73 -19.28
CA GLY A 819 -23.29 28.55 -20.45
C GLY A 819 -24.72 29.06 -20.30
N ASP A 820 -25.18 29.29 -19.07
CA ASP A 820 -26.49 29.84 -18.75
C ASP A 820 -26.52 31.38 -18.73
N VAL A 821 -25.37 32.04 -18.58
CA VAL A 821 -25.24 33.51 -18.50
C VAL A 821 -24.48 34.15 -19.66
N ILE A 822 -23.67 33.40 -20.42
CA ILE A 822 -22.91 33.93 -21.56
C ILE A 822 -23.84 34.61 -22.60
N PRO A 823 -23.55 35.86 -23.04
CA PRO A 823 -24.29 36.50 -24.12
C PRO A 823 -24.27 35.68 -25.42
N LEU A 824 -25.43 35.54 -26.07
CA LEU A 824 -25.57 34.72 -27.30
C LEU A 824 -24.67 35.19 -28.46
N CYS A 825 -24.35 36.48 -28.52
CA CYS A 825 -23.42 37.06 -29.50
C CYS A 825 -21.95 36.67 -29.27
N LEU A 826 -21.57 36.33 -28.03
CA LEU A 826 -20.22 35.90 -27.68
C LEU A 826 -20.01 34.39 -27.82
N LEU A 827 -21.10 33.62 -27.95
CA LEU A 827 -21.10 32.16 -28.07
C LEU A 827 -20.60 31.64 -29.43
N ASP A 828 -19.64 32.30 -30.07
CA ASP A 828 -19.17 31.93 -31.40
C ASP A 828 -17.83 31.18 -31.44
N THR A 829 -17.69 30.31 -32.44
CA THR A 829 -16.47 29.56 -32.74
C THR A 829 -15.29 30.42 -33.16
N SER A 830 -15.51 31.68 -33.56
CA SER A 830 -14.41 32.64 -33.81
C SER A 830 -13.90 33.33 -32.54
N LEU A 831 -14.65 33.26 -31.42
CA LEU A 831 -14.35 33.98 -30.18
C LEU A 831 -13.98 33.04 -29.02
N VAL A 832 -14.69 31.91 -28.90
CA VAL A 832 -14.53 30.95 -27.80
C VAL A 832 -13.44 29.95 -28.15
N THR A 833 -12.26 30.09 -27.53
CA THR A 833 -11.08 29.25 -27.79
C THR A 833 -11.03 27.98 -26.94
N PHE A 834 -11.78 27.94 -25.82
CA PHE A 834 -11.79 26.84 -24.86
C PHE A 834 -13.17 26.67 -24.23
N ALA A 835 -13.62 25.43 -24.01
CA ALA A 835 -14.89 25.13 -23.35
C ALA A 835 -14.82 23.82 -22.56
N GLY A 836 -15.67 23.69 -21.53
CA GLY A 836 -15.65 22.50 -20.69
C GLY A 836 -16.90 22.29 -19.83
N LEU A 837 -16.79 21.28 -18.98
CA LEU A 837 -17.79 20.85 -18.01
C LEU A 837 -17.26 21.00 -16.59
N ILE A 838 -18.12 21.50 -15.69
CA ILE A 838 -17.90 21.61 -14.25
C ILE A 838 -18.56 20.41 -13.57
N PHE A 839 -17.79 19.65 -12.81
CA PHE A 839 -18.26 18.49 -12.07
C PHE A 839 -18.63 18.89 -10.64
N ASP A 840 -19.82 18.48 -10.22
CA ASP A 840 -20.42 18.68 -8.91
C ASP A 840 -20.85 17.30 -8.38
N LYS A 841 -22.14 16.93 -8.46
CA LYS A 841 -22.68 15.66 -7.94
C LYS A 841 -22.51 14.46 -8.89
N GLN A 842 -21.67 14.56 -9.92
CA GLN A 842 -21.43 13.44 -10.84
C GLN A 842 -20.51 12.39 -10.19
N LYS A 843 -20.89 11.10 -10.31
CA LYS A 843 -20.27 9.99 -9.56
C LYS A 843 -18.73 9.97 -9.61
N ASN A 844 -18.11 9.99 -8.42
CA ASN A 844 -16.66 10.05 -8.15
C ASN A 844 -15.98 11.40 -8.47
N ALA A 845 -16.73 12.49 -8.67
CA ALA A 845 -16.17 13.82 -8.75
C ALA A 845 -15.79 14.38 -7.37
N VAL A 846 -14.73 15.19 -7.35
CA VAL A 846 -14.54 16.21 -6.32
C VAL A 846 -15.33 17.44 -6.80
N PRO A 847 -16.13 18.12 -5.95
CA PRO A 847 -16.84 19.34 -6.32
C PRO A 847 -15.93 20.38 -6.99
N ASP A 848 -16.53 21.16 -7.89
CA ASP A 848 -15.93 22.25 -8.67
C ASP A 848 -14.74 21.88 -9.59
N LYS A 849 -14.46 20.57 -9.79
CA LYS A 849 -13.46 20.16 -10.79
C LYS A 849 -13.95 20.47 -12.21
N LYS A 850 -13.15 21.25 -12.94
CA LYS A 850 -13.38 21.63 -14.33
C LYS A 850 -12.58 20.74 -15.28
N ILE A 851 -13.22 20.18 -16.30
CA ILE A 851 -12.56 19.53 -17.44
C ILE A 851 -12.96 20.30 -18.70
N GLY A 852 -11.98 20.89 -19.38
CA GLY A 852 -12.21 21.60 -20.63
C GLY A 852 -11.24 21.18 -21.73
N LEU A 853 -11.63 21.47 -22.96
CA LEU A 853 -10.88 21.18 -24.18
C LEU A 853 -10.83 22.44 -25.05
N GLY A 854 -9.66 22.69 -25.62
CA GLY A 854 -9.45 23.76 -26.60
C GLY A 854 -10.01 23.39 -27.97
N MET A 855 -10.08 24.39 -28.85
CA MET A 855 -10.44 24.18 -30.25
C MET A 855 -9.48 23.21 -30.95
N SER A 856 -10.02 22.44 -31.89
CA SER A 856 -9.29 21.53 -32.78
C SER A 856 -9.43 22.01 -34.21
N PHE A 857 -8.30 22.20 -34.90
CA PHE A 857 -8.26 22.68 -36.29
C PHE A 857 -8.70 21.63 -37.33
N ASN A 858 -8.76 20.35 -36.95
CA ASN A 858 -9.04 19.22 -37.86
C ASN A 858 -10.53 18.84 -37.93
N GLY A 859 -11.43 19.83 -37.89
CA GLY A 859 -12.88 19.69 -38.14
C GLY A 859 -13.71 19.08 -37.00
N ASP A 860 -13.22 18.05 -36.30
CA ASP A 860 -13.92 17.49 -35.14
C ASP A 860 -13.57 18.32 -33.88
N ASN A 861 -14.47 19.22 -33.46
CA ASN A 861 -14.19 20.25 -32.45
C ASN A 861 -15.10 20.14 -31.19
N PRO A 862 -14.53 19.92 -29.98
CA PRO A 862 -15.30 19.79 -28.74
C PRO A 862 -15.93 21.11 -28.29
N THR A 863 -15.22 22.22 -28.46
CA THR A 863 -15.67 23.59 -28.16
C THR A 863 -16.90 23.94 -29.01
N ALA A 864 -16.84 23.69 -30.32
CA ALA A 864 -17.96 23.88 -31.23
C ALA A 864 -19.18 23.00 -30.88
N THR A 865 -18.93 21.78 -30.36
CA THR A 865 -20.00 20.89 -29.90
C THR A 865 -20.74 21.47 -28.69
N LEU A 866 -20.02 21.94 -27.67
CA LEU A 866 -20.63 22.59 -26.50
C LEU A 866 -21.35 23.89 -26.86
N ILE A 867 -20.75 24.72 -27.72
CA ILE A 867 -21.39 25.92 -28.28
C ILE A 867 -22.73 25.54 -28.96
N ALA A 868 -22.73 24.52 -29.83
CA ALA A 868 -23.93 24.12 -30.56
C ALA A 868 -25.03 23.54 -29.65
N ILE A 869 -24.68 22.92 -28.51
CA ILE A 869 -25.65 22.46 -27.51
C ILE A 869 -26.23 23.65 -26.75
N VAL A 870 -25.38 24.50 -26.16
CA VAL A 870 -25.82 25.62 -25.34
C VAL A 870 -26.59 26.65 -26.17
N ARG A 871 -26.11 27.01 -27.36
CA ARG A 871 -26.81 27.96 -28.26
C ARG A 871 -28.18 27.43 -28.69
N HIS A 872 -28.33 26.12 -28.89
CA HIS A 872 -29.63 25.49 -29.22
C HIS A 872 -30.61 25.51 -28.05
N LEU A 873 -30.15 25.24 -26.82
CA LEU A 873 -30.99 25.31 -25.62
C LEU A 873 -31.41 26.76 -25.35
N ARG A 874 -30.43 27.68 -25.29
CA ARG A 874 -30.61 29.12 -25.04
C ARG A 874 -31.42 29.88 -26.12
N GLN A 875 -31.79 29.24 -27.24
CA GLN A 875 -32.76 29.78 -28.20
C GLN A 875 -34.21 29.75 -27.66
N SER A 876 -34.51 28.87 -26.70
CA SER A 876 -35.83 28.81 -26.05
C SER A 876 -35.84 29.61 -24.76
N GLN A 877 -36.88 30.43 -24.57
CA GLN A 877 -37.14 31.15 -23.31
C GLN A 877 -37.43 30.21 -22.12
N GLN A 878 -37.69 28.92 -22.37
CA GLN A 878 -37.91 27.91 -21.33
C GLN A 878 -36.61 27.29 -20.77
N THR A 879 -35.43 27.66 -21.30
CA THR A 879 -34.15 27.13 -20.80
C THR A 879 -33.68 27.89 -19.57
N THR A 880 -33.39 27.16 -18.49
CA THR A 880 -32.75 27.68 -17.28
C THR A 880 -31.35 27.08 -17.11
N GLY A 881 -30.56 27.60 -16.16
CA GLY A 881 -29.27 27.02 -15.82
C GLY A 881 -29.35 25.55 -15.37
N ASP A 882 -30.51 25.11 -14.86
CA ASP A 882 -30.76 23.74 -14.42
C ASP A 882 -31.30 22.80 -15.50
N THR A 883 -31.58 23.30 -16.72
CA THR A 883 -31.96 22.47 -17.87
C THR A 883 -30.87 21.44 -18.19
N PRO A 884 -31.19 20.13 -18.29
CA PRO A 884 -30.22 19.10 -18.66
C PRO A 884 -29.71 19.25 -20.10
N LEU A 885 -28.43 18.92 -20.33
CA LEU A 885 -27.85 18.99 -21.68
C LEU A 885 -28.47 17.98 -22.68
N PHE A 886 -29.20 16.96 -22.20
CA PHE A 886 -29.91 16.00 -23.06
C PHE A 886 -31.25 16.51 -23.60
N THR A 887 -31.68 17.71 -23.20
CA THR A 887 -32.91 18.33 -23.67
C THR A 887 -32.72 18.90 -25.07
N TYR A 888 -33.78 18.90 -25.88
CA TYR A 888 -33.87 19.58 -27.16
C TYR A 888 -35.29 20.09 -27.34
N TYR A 889 -35.47 21.19 -28.06
CA TYR A 889 -36.81 21.69 -28.38
C TYR A 889 -37.28 21.11 -29.73
N SER A 890 -38.55 20.71 -29.79
CA SER A 890 -39.20 20.30 -31.03
C SER A 890 -39.40 21.50 -31.97
N GLU A 891 -39.88 21.25 -33.19
CA GLU A 891 -40.23 22.31 -34.14
C GLU A 891 -41.37 23.23 -33.62
N PHE A 892 -42.18 22.73 -32.68
CA PHE A 892 -43.23 23.49 -31.99
C PHE A 892 -42.75 24.13 -30.68
N GLY A 893 -41.44 24.16 -30.41
CA GLY A 893 -40.87 24.74 -29.20
C GLY A 893 -41.12 23.92 -27.92
N VAL A 894 -41.57 22.67 -28.02
CA VAL A 894 -41.85 21.80 -26.85
C VAL A 894 -40.55 21.14 -26.38
N PRO A 895 -40.21 21.17 -25.07
CA PRO A 895 -39.04 20.50 -24.54
C PRO A 895 -39.19 18.98 -24.61
N CYS A 896 -38.21 18.32 -25.24
CA CYS A 896 -38.10 16.87 -25.37
C CYS A 896 -36.73 16.40 -24.86
N ASN A 897 -36.63 15.14 -24.45
CA ASN A 897 -35.40 14.59 -23.88
C ASN A 897 -34.85 13.44 -24.74
N VAL A 898 -33.55 13.47 -25.05
CA VAL A 898 -32.89 12.34 -25.72
C VAL A 898 -32.71 11.19 -24.75
N THR A 899 -33.37 10.06 -25.00
CA THR A 899 -33.29 8.86 -24.16
C THR A 899 -32.19 7.88 -24.60
N ASP A 900 -31.80 6.96 -23.72
CA ASP A 900 -30.91 5.85 -24.05
C ASP A 900 -31.46 4.94 -25.16
N GLN A 901 -32.77 4.74 -25.20
CA GLN A 901 -33.46 4.01 -26.27
C GLN A 901 -33.41 4.76 -27.62
N MET A 902 -33.67 6.07 -27.63
CA MET A 902 -33.55 6.90 -28.83
C MET A 902 -32.13 6.85 -29.38
N MET A 903 -31.14 7.07 -28.52
CA MET A 903 -29.72 7.00 -28.89
C MET A 903 -29.35 5.62 -29.46
N THR A 904 -29.83 4.54 -28.86
CA THR A 904 -29.56 3.16 -29.33
C THR A 904 -30.19 2.91 -30.71
N LYS A 905 -31.43 3.36 -30.94
CA LYS A 905 -32.09 3.25 -32.26
C LYS A 905 -31.35 4.08 -33.31
N TYR A 906 -30.96 5.31 -32.98
CA TYR A 906 -30.20 6.19 -33.88
C TYR A 906 -28.83 5.62 -34.22
N LEU A 907 -28.06 5.13 -33.23
CA LEU A 907 -26.77 4.47 -33.46
C LEU A 907 -26.87 3.26 -34.40
N ARG A 908 -27.93 2.45 -34.28
CA ARG A 908 -28.19 1.34 -35.22
C ARG A 908 -28.51 1.84 -36.63
N ALA A 909 -29.35 2.85 -36.77
CA ALA A 909 -29.67 3.44 -38.06
C ALA A 909 -28.43 4.07 -38.73
N VAL A 910 -27.59 4.79 -37.97
CA VAL A 910 -26.30 5.32 -38.46
C VAL A 910 -25.39 4.15 -38.90
N ALA A 911 -25.26 3.09 -38.10
CA ALA A 911 -24.44 1.92 -38.46
C ALA A 911 -24.89 1.25 -39.76
N LEU A 912 -26.20 1.11 -39.98
CA LEU A 912 -26.78 0.58 -41.22
C LEU A 912 -26.59 1.50 -42.43
N SER A 913 -26.22 2.77 -42.22
CA SER A 913 -25.94 3.75 -43.27
C SER A 913 -24.45 3.97 -43.55
N VAL A 914 -23.57 3.24 -42.86
CA VAL A 914 -22.15 3.19 -43.20
C VAL A 914 -22.00 2.10 -44.24
N GLU A 915 -21.62 2.47 -45.46
CA GLU A 915 -21.20 1.49 -46.47
C GLU A 915 -20.02 0.70 -45.91
N VAL A 916 -20.11 -0.63 -46.03
CA VAL A 916 -19.10 -1.55 -45.52
C VAL A 916 -18.08 -1.79 -46.63
N ASP A 917 -16.91 -1.16 -46.50
CA ASP A 917 -15.66 -1.61 -47.13
C ASP A 917 -15.17 -2.92 -46.47
#